data_AF-A0A1B1YSX9-F1
#
_entry.id   AF-A0A1B1YSX9-F1
#
_cell.length_a   1.000
_cell.length_b   1.000
_cell.length_c   1.000
_cell.angle_alpha   90.00
_cell.angle_beta   90.00
_cell.angle_gamma   90.00
#
_symmetry.space_group_name_H-M   'P 1'
#
loop_
_entity.id
_entity.type
_entity.pdbx_description
1 polymer ?
#
loop_
_entity_poly.entity_id
_entity_poly.type
_entity_poly.pdbx_seq_one_letter_code
_entity_poly.pdbx_strand_id
1 'polypeptide(L)'
;MNETTTTSALVRGLNPRQERLFQEYGLGTVMLRTAARLVRPFSWVGHLPFAHVLIRLMQPRVVVELGTHTGNSFCGFCQAVAAEALDTRCYAVDTWGGDAQAGYYGDAVYAELAPYVELAYGGFARLLRTSFDEALDQFDDGAIDLLHIDGLHSYEAVRHDYDAWKRKLSPRSVVLFHDTSVFDRGFGVHHVWAELREQHAGFEFLHSHGLGVLLVGTEVEPALRVFIELANEDPEPLQAMFERVALAGLPNEAIDYQRRFGNVTNEESVNLDCELFLDRGRGFNESEKLIHALELEAGRGVVRFDLSRFSTGLSRLRFDPGNEAIALDSVSARWRDDEGVWHALDSTGSSALSTEQNVLLFGDDPWVEFALPHPVDMVEIEVQVRAMGKELVGYLVERFKAVAGLCGELAAHRQAIDNLKAELEAHRKAEIKISSQVAAKDHELTVKNRELAAHRQAIDDLKAELEAHKKAEIKLWGDVAAKDHELTVKNRELAAHRQAIDNLKAELEAHRKAEIKISSEVAAKDHELTVKNRELAAHRQAIDDLKAELEAHKKAEIKLWGDVAAKDHELTVKNRELAAHRQAIDNLKAELEAHRKAEIKISSEVAAKDHELTVKNRDLAALRHAVDRPLYRIMAGLKLLPGFPPNKSESE
;
A
#
# COMPACT_ATOMS: atom_id res chain seq x y z
N MET A 1 17.04 -76.81 -63.42
CA MET A 1 15.99 -76.62 -62.40
C MET A 1 15.27 -75.33 -62.75
N ASN A 2 13.94 -75.33 -62.83
CA ASN A 2 13.16 -74.14 -63.19
C ASN A 2 13.28 -73.05 -62.10
N GLU A 3 13.51 -71.79 -62.48
CA GLU A 3 13.56 -70.63 -61.56
C GLU A 3 12.36 -70.59 -60.61
N THR A 4 11.17 -70.96 -61.09
CA THR A 4 9.92 -70.99 -60.32
C THR A 4 9.95 -71.94 -59.12
N THR A 5 10.72 -73.03 -59.18
CA THR A 5 10.82 -74.01 -58.08
C THR A 5 11.77 -73.55 -56.99
N THR A 6 12.83 -72.82 -57.35
CA THR A 6 13.83 -72.30 -56.41
C THR A 6 13.29 -71.11 -55.61
N THR A 7 12.56 -70.19 -56.25
CA THR A 7 11.94 -69.04 -55.56
C THR A 7 10.89 -69.47 -54.54
N SER A 8 10.10 -70.51 -54.84
CA SER A 8 9.05 -71.02 -53.94
C SER A 8 9.60 -71.67 -52.67
N ALA A 9 10.78 -72.30 -52.72
CA ALA A 9 11.43 -72.86 -51.53
C ALA A 9 12.10 -71.78 -50.66
N LEU A 10 12.52 -70.67 -51.27
CA LEU A 10 13.26 -69.61 -50.61
C LEU A 10 12.40 -68.77 -49.66
N VAL A 11 11.21 -68.36 -50.12
CA VAL A 11 10.24 -67.56 -49.34
C VAL A 11 9.36 -68.41 -48.41
N ARG A 12 9.64 -69.71 -48.31
CA ARG A 12 8.89 -70.64 -47.45
C ARG A 12 8.96 -70.16 -46.00
N GLY A 13 7.78 -69.87 -45.44
CA GLY A 13 7.60 -69.39 -44.07
C GLY A 13 7.20 -67.91 -43.99
N LEU A 14 7.35 -67.15 -45.09
CA LEU A 14 6.81 -65.79 -45.16
C LEU A 14 5.28 -65.80 -45.26
N ASN A 15 4.65 -64.73 -44.78
CA ASN A 15 3.21 -64.57 -44.96
C ASN A 15 2.86 -64.17 -46.42
N PRO A 16 1.59 -64.36 -46.87
CA PRO A 16 1.22 -64.11 -48.27
C PRO A 16 1.43 -62.67 -48.78
N ARG A 17 1.51 -61.67 -47.88
CA ARG A 17 1.81 -60.28 -48.27
C ARG A 17 3.30 -60.11 -48.53
N GLN A 18 4.14 -60.64 -47.65
CA GLN A 18 5.59 -60.69 -47.82
C GLN A 18 5.97 -61.47 -49.09
N GLU A 19 5.40 -62.66 -49.32
CA GLU A 19 5.66 -63.45 -50.54
C GLU A 19 5.33 -62.67 -51.82
N ARG A 20 4.19 -61.96 -51.85
CA ARG A 20 3.80 -61.12 -52.99
C ARG A 20 4.80 -60.00 -53.24
N LEU A 21 5.28 -59.33 -52.20
CA LEU A 21 6.29 -58.29 -52.34
C LEU A 21 7.59 -58.84 -52.97
N PHE A 22 8.04 -60.02 -52.52
CA PHE A 22 9.22 -60.68 -53.07
C PHE A 22 9.06 -61.03 -54.55
N GLN A 23 7.86 -61.43 -54.97
CA GLN A 23 7.55 -61.71 -56.36
C GLN A 23 7.47 -60.41 -57.20
N GLU A 24 6.77 -59.39 -56.69
CA GLU A 24 6.54 -58.12 -57.37
C GLU A 24 7.86 -57.40 -57.71
N TYR A 25 8.81 -57.37 -56.78
CA TYR A 25 10.10 -56.69 -56.95
C TYR A 25 11.25 -57.62 -57.34
N GLY A 26 10.96 -58.92 -57.56
CA GLY A 26 11.96 -59.92 -57.94
C GLY A 26 13.08 -60.11 -56.90
N LEU A 27 12.74 -59.98 -55.61
CA LEU A 27 13.72 -59.95 -54.52
C LEU A 27 14.42 -61.30 -54.30
N GLY A 28 13.72 -62.41 -54.56
CA GLY A 28 14.28 -63.76 -54.44
C GLY A 28 15.50 -63.98 -55.35
N THR A 29 15.54 -63.36 -56.53
CA THR A 29 16.67 -63.50 -57.46
C THR A 29 17.88 -62.69 -57.01
N VAL A 30 17.68 -61.46 -56.53
CA VAL A 30 18.82 -60.61 -56.14
C VAL A 30 19.47 -61.07 -54.84
N MET A 31 18.69 -61.63 -53.90
CA MET A 31 19.24 -62.10 -52.62
C MET A 31 20.06 -63.39 -52.73
N LEU A 32 19.92 -64.15 -53.82
CA LEU A 32 20.69 -65.37 -54.09
C LEU A 32 22.05 -65.10 -54.75
N ARG A 33 22.42 -63.85 -54.97
CA ARG A 33 23.70 -63.49 -55.61
C ARG A 33 24.86 -63.87 -54.69
N THR A 34 25.81 -64.61 -55.25
CA THR A 34 27.07 -64.94 -54.56
C THR A 34 27.94 -63.70 -54.43
N ALA A 35 28.55 -63.52 -53.26
CA ALA A 35 29.46 -62.43 -52.99
C ALA A 35 30.68 -62.48 -53.94
N ALA A 36 30.98 -61.37 -54.62
CA ALA A 36 32.12 -61.27 -55.52
C ALA A 36 33.47 -61.20 -54.77
N ARG A 37 33.43 -60.78 -53.50
CA ARG A 37 34.59 -60.72 -52.61
C ARG A 37 34.15 -60.96 -51.16
N LEU A 38 34.92 -61.79 -50.46
CA LEU A 38 34.77 -62.06 -49.02
C LEU A 38 36.15 -62.15 -48.39
N VAL A 39 36.43 -61.29 -47.42
CA VAL A 39 37.69 -61.28 -46.68
C VAL A 39 37.41 -61.07 -45.20
N ARG A 40 38.18 -61.68 -44.30
CA ARG A 40 38.01 -61.47 -42.85
C ARG A 40 38.13 -59.98 -42.50
N PRO A 41 37.42 -59.46 -41.48
CA PRO A 41 36.48 -60.14 -40.60
C PRO A 41 35.14 -60.42 -41.29
N PHE A 42 34.47 -61.47 -40.85
CA PHE A 42 33.18 -61.88 -41.40
C PHE A 42 32.00 -61.35 -40.58
N SER A 43 32.18 -60.30 -39.78
CA SER A 43 31.12 -59.76 -38.91
C SER A 43 29.88 -59.33 -39.68
N TRP A 44 30.04 -58.72 -40.86
CA TRP A 44 28.93 -58.17 -41.64
C TRP A 44 28.35 -59.10 -42.72
N VAL A 45 29.09 -60.14 -43.13
CA VAL A 45 28.81 -60.86 -44.40
C VAL A 45 27.46 -61.60 -44.42
N GLY A 46 26.84 -61.82 -43.26
CA GLY A 46 25.48 -62.35 -43.16
C GLY A 46 24.40 -61.40 -43.73
N HIS A 47 24.72 -60.12 -43.96
CA HIS A 47 23.80 -59.13 -44.50
C HIS A 47 23.90 -58.93 -46.02
N LEU A 48 24.83 -59.61 -46.71
CA LEU A 48 25.01 -59.46 -48.16
C LEU A 48 23.73 -59.70 -49.00
N PRO A 49 22.89 -60.73 -48.71
CA PRO A 49 21.61 -60.87 -49.40
C PRO A 49 20.68 -59.66 -49.21
N PHE A 50 20.68 -59.07 -48.01
CA PHE A 50 19.90 -57.88 -47.72
C PHE A 50 20.46 -56.64 -48.42
N ALA A 51 21.79 -56.49 -48.53
CA ALA A 51 22.43 -55.42 -49.30
C ALA A 51 21.90 -55.37 -50.74
N HIS A 52 21.77 -56.54 -51.38
CA HIS A 52 21.21 -56.64 -52.73
C HIS A 52 19.73 -56.27 -52.80
N VAL A 53 18.93 -56.71 -51.83
CA VAL A 53 17.50 -56.36 -51.74
C VAL A 53 17.32 -54.86 -51.50
N LEU A 54 18.10 -54.28 -50.59
CA LEU A 54 18.05 -52.86 -50.26
C LEU A 54 18.35 -52.00 -51.48
N ILE A 55 19.46 -52.23 -52.18
CA ILE A 55 19.82 -51.46 -53.37
C ILE A 55 18.76 -51.61 -54.47
N ARG A 56 18.21 -52.81 -54.67
CA ARG A 56 17.11 -53.04 -55.63
C ARG A 56 15.88 -52.21 -55.28
N LEU A 57 15.44 -52.22 -54.03
CA LEU A 57 14.23 -51.53 -53.58
C LEU A 57 14.41 -50.01 -53.53
N MET A 58 15.61 -49.55 -53.22
CA MET A 58 15.88 -48.16 -52.91
C MET A 58 16.35 -47.35 -54.13
N GLN A 59 17.09 -48.00 -55.05
CA GLN A 59 17.68 -47.36 -56.24
C GLN A 59 18.43 -46.06 -55.88
N PRO A 60 19.41 -46.10 -54.95
CA PRO A 60 20.04 -44.89 -54.42
C PRO A 60 20.84 -44.14 -55.48
N ARG A 61 20.90 -42.81 -55.40
CA ARG A 61 21.82 -41.99 -56.22
C ARG A 61 23.21 -41.92 -55.59
N VAL A 62 23.28 -41.85 -54.27
CA VAL A 62 24.53 -41.76 -53.51
C VAL A 62 24.49 -42.72 -52.33
N VAL A 63 25.49 -43.57 -52.24
CA VAL A 63 25.77 -44.48 -51.12
C VAL A 63 27.06 -44.03 -50.45
N VAL A 64 27.02 -43.85 -49.14
CA VAL A 64 28.20 -43.56 -48.32
C VAL A 64 28.29 -44.59 -47.20
N GLU A 65 29.47 -45.16 -47.00
CA GLU A 65 29.80 -46.01 -45.86
C GLU A 65 30.87 -45.33 -45.00
N LEU A 66 30.66 -45.33 -43.68
CA LEU A 66 31.60 -44.87 -42.66
C LEU A 66 32.10 -46.10 -41.91
N GLY A 67 33.40 -46.37 -42.00
CA GLY A 67 34.01 -47.59 -41.47
C GLY A 67 33.87 -48.74 -42.46
N THR A 68 34.89 -48.90 -43.31
CA THR A 68 34.86 -49.85 -44.44
C THR A 68 35.75 -51.05 -44.18
N HIS A 69 36.83 -50.88 -43.43
CA HIS A 69 37.77 -51.95 -43.09
C HIS A 69 38.19 -52.75 -44.36
N THR A 70 37.96 -54.08 -44.39
CA THR A 70 38.29 -54.93 -45.55
C THR A 70 37.26 -54.87 -46.68
N GLY A 71 36.18 -54.10 -46.54
CA GLY A 71 35.26 -53.71 -47.60
C GLY A 71 34.18 -54.72 -47.96
N ASN A 72 33.82 -55.67 -47.09
CA ASN A 72 32.77 -56.65 -47.38
C ASN A 72 31.41 -56.00 -47.66
N SER A 73 30.96 -55.10 -46.78
CA SER A 73 29.72 -54.33 -46.92
C SER A 73 29.76 -53.42 -48.14
N PHE A 74 30.80 -52.57 -48.24
CA PHE A 74 30.98 -51.66 -49.38
C PHE A 74 30.99 -52.37 -50.74
N CYS A 75 31.75 -53.46 -50.86
CA CYS A 75 31.79 -54.26 -52.09
C CYS A 75 30.45 -54.94 -52.34
N GLY A 76 29.72 -55.37 -51.31
CA GLY A 76 28.35 -55.88 -51.42
C GLY A 76 27.40 -54.84 -52.01
N PHE A 77 27.42 -53.60 -51.52
CA PHE A 77 26.64 -52.50 -52.09
C PHE A 77 27.06 -52.19 -53.54
N CYS A 78 28.36 -52.11 -53.83
CA CYS A 78 28.86 -51.86 -55.18
C CYS A 78 28.49 -52.98 -56.15
N GLN A 79 28.57 -54.24 -55.72
CA GLN A 79 28.15 -55.39 -56.51
C GLN A 79 26.66 -55.33 -56.81
N ALA A 80 25.84 -54.94 -55.84
CA ALA A 80 24.41 -54.75 -56.05
C ALA A 80 24.14 -53.62 -57.06
N VAL A 81 24.77 -52.46 -56.90
CA VAL A 81 24.66 -51.32 -57.82
C VAL A 81 25.03 -51.72 -59.26
N ALA A 82 26.16 -52.41 -59.43
CA ALA A 82 26.62 -52.85 -60.75
C ALA A 82 25.66 -53.87 -61.38
N ALA A 83 25.14 -54.81 -60.60
CA ALA A 83 24.21 -55.84 -61.07
C ALA A 83 22.80 -55.30 -61.35
N GLU A 84 22.45 -54.15 -60.76
CA GLU A 84 21.22 -53.40 -61.05
C GLU A 84 21.40 -52.33 -62.13
N ALA A 85 22.64 -52.12 -62.62
CA ALA A 85 22.99 -51.13 -63.63
C ALA A 85 22.53 -49.70 -63.27
N LEU A 86 22.72 -49.30 -62.00
CA LEU A 86 22.31 -48.00 -61.49
C LEU A 86 23.36 -46.92 -61.78
N ASP A 87 22.92 -45.68 -61.97
CA ASP A 87 23.78 -44.49 -61.99
C ASP A 87 24.07 -44.00 -60.55
N THR A 88 24.43 -44.94 -59.66
CA THR A 88 24.72 -44.67 -58.25
C THR A 88 26.19 -44.34 -58.07
N ARG A 89 26.50 -43.34 -57.24
CA ARG A 89 27.87 -43.09 -56.77
C ARG A 89 28.08 -43.70 -55.39
N CYS A 90 29.18 -44.42 -55.19
CA CYS A 90 29.49 -45.09 -53.93
C CYS A 90 30.78 -44.52 -53.32
N TYR A 91 30.75 -44.23 -52.03
CA TYR A 91 31.91 -43.70 -51.30
C TYR A 91 32.12 -44.50 -50.02
N ALA A 92 33.33 -45.00 -49.82
CA ALA A 92 33.76 -45.62 -48.57
C ALA A 92 34.72 -44.66 -47.88
N VAL A 93 34.38 -44.24 -46.67
CA VAL A 93 35.17 -43.33 -45.84
C VAL A 93 35.75 -44.11 -44.69
N ASP A 94 37.06 -44.12 -44.59
CA ASP A 94 37.79 -44.76 -43.51
C ASP A 94 39.19 -44.16 -43.43
N THR A 95 39.83 -44.22 -42.26
CA THR A 95 41.25 -43.89 -42.13
C THR A 95 42.14 -45.06 -42.57
N TRP A 96 41.61 -46.28 -42.48
CA TRP A 96 42.32 -47.57 -42.55
C TRP A 96 43.49 -47.67 -41.56
N GLY A 97 43.42 -46.95 -40.43
CA GLY A 97 44.35 -47.08 -39.31
C GLY A 97 43.88 -48.06 -38.22
N GLY A 98 42.61 -48.47 -38.27
CA GLY A 98 41.94 -49.23 -37.22
C GLY A 98 41.65 -48.42 -35.96
N ASP A 99 40.96 -49.05 -35.00
CA ASP A 99 40.53 -48.43 -33.74
C ASP A 99 40.48 -49.43 -32.59
N ALA A 100 39.99 -49.00 -31.42
CA ALA A 100 39.96 -49.82 -30.21
C ALA A 100 39.01 -51.03 -30.26
N GLN A 101 37.97 -51.01 -31.12
CA GLN A 101 36.95 -52.06 -31.21
C GLN A 101 37.11 -52.92 -32.49
N ALA A 102 37.54 -52.33 -33.61
CA ALA A 102 37.91 -53.04 -34.83
C ALA A 102 39.34 -53.64 -34.79
N GLY A 103 40.18 -53.15 -33.86
CA GLY A 103 41.60 -53.45 -33.76
C GLY A 103 42.45 -52.55 -34.66
N TYR A 104 43.67 -52.24 -34.23
CA TYR A 104 44.64 -51.49 -35.05
C TYR A 104 45.32 -52.42 -36.04
N TYR A 105 45.27 -52.07 -37.32
CA TYR A 105 45.89 -52.82 -38.42
C TYR A 105 46.72 -51.89 -39.31
N GLY A 106 47.73 -52.46 -39.98
CA GLY A 106 48.57 -51.69 -40.90
C GLY A 106 47.92 -51.48 -42.26
N ASP A 107 48.58 -50.68 -43.11
CA ASP A 107 48.16 -50.32 -44.47
C ASP A 107 47.82 -51.49 -45.42
N ALA A 108 48.12 -52.73 -45.05
CA ALA A 108 47.83 -53.92 -45.84
C ALA A 108 46.34 -54.04 -46.21
N VAL A 109 45.42 -53.68 -45.31
CA VAL A 109 43.97 -53.74 -45.58
C VAL A 109 43.60 -52.81 -46.73
N TYR A 110 44.03 -51.55 -46.69
CA TYR A 110 43.79 -50.58 -47.76
C TYR A 110 44.51 -50.98 -49.05
N ALA A 111 45.77 -51.42 -48.95
CA ALA A 111 46.58 -51.81 -50.10
C ALA A 111 46.02 -53.03 -50.86
N GLU A 112 45.28 -53.91 -50.17
CA GLU A 112 44.56 -55.02 -50.81
C GLU A 112 43.20 -54.58 -51.39
N LEU A 113 42.45 -53.76 -50.66
CA LEU A 113 41.09 -53.35 -51.06
C LEU A 113 41.09 -52.36 -52.24
N ALA A 114 41.97 -51.36 -52.23
CA ALA A 114 41.94 -50.27 -53.19
C ALA A 114 42.11 -50.72 -54.66
N PRO A 115 43.09 -51.58 -55.01
CA PRO A 115 43.22 -52.08 -56.37
C PRO A 115 42.00 -52.89 -56.84
N TYR A 116 41.37 -53.64 -55.93
CA TYR A 116 40.16 -54.40 -56.26
C TYR A 116 38.99 -53.47 -56.57
N VAL A 117 38.74 -52.48 -55.72
CA VAL A 117 37.64 -51.52 -55.91
C VAL A 117 37.85 -50.70 -57.19
N GLU A 118 39.07 -50.25 -57.46
CA GLU A 118 39.38 -49.51 -58.68
C GLU A 118 39.11 -50.37 -59.93
N LEU A 119 39.55 -51.63 -59.92
CA LEU A 119 39.37 -52.54 -61.05
C LEU A 119 37.90 -52.94 -61.26
N ALA A 120 37.17 -53.25 -60.19
CA ALA A 120 35.81 -53.78 -60.27
C ALA A 120 34.75 -52.67 -60.38
N TYR A 121 34.96 -51.54 -59.70
CA TYR A 121 33.93 -50.53 -59.44
C TYR A 121 34.42 -49.08 -59.64
N GLY A 122 35.66 -48.85 -60.11
CA GLY A 122 36.24 -47.51 -60.29
C GLY A 122 35.47 -46.57 -61.23
N GLY A 123 34.50 -47.08 -61.99
CA GLY A 123 33.56 -46.24 -62.74
C GLY A 123 32.65 -45.37 -61.85
N PHE A 124 32.32 -45.82 -60.63
CA PHE A 124 31.33 -45.16 -59.77
C PHE A 124 31.65 -45.21 -58.27
N ALA A 125 32.62 -46.01 -57.84
CA ALA A 125 33.02 -46.15 -56.44
C ALA A 125 34.33 -45.41 -56.13
N ARG A 126 34.45 -44.78 -54.96
CA ARG A 126 35.66 -44.11 -54.48
C ARG A 126 35.96 -44.49 -53.03
N LEU A 127 37.24 -44.71 -52.73
CA LEU A 127 37.74 -44.88 -51.36
C LEU A 127 38.34 -43.56 -50.88
N LEU A 128 37.81 -43.00 -49.79
CA LEU A 128 38.23 -41.74 -49.20
C LEU A 128 39.02 -42.01 -47.92
N ARG A 129 40.36 -41.91 -48.00
CA ARG A 129 41.28 -42.18 -46.88
C ARG A 129 41.41 -40.97 -45.95
N THR A 130 40.42 -40.77 -45.10
CA THR A 130 40.25 -39.60 -44.22
C THR A 130 39.31 -39.94 -43.07
N SER A 131 39.24 -39.09 -42.05
CA SER A 131 38.24 -39.25 -40.98
C SER A 131 36.82 -38.93 -41.48
N PHE A 132 35.79 -39.39 -40.77
CA PHE A 132 34.40 -39.13 -41.15
C PHE A 132 34.08 -37.62 -41.11
N ASP A 133 34.61 -36.90 -40.12
CA ASP A 133 34.40 -35.46 -39.98
C ASP A 133 35.01 -34.67 -41.14
N GLU A 134 36.23 -35.02 -41.56
CA GLU A 134 36.91 -34.36 -42.69
C GLU A 134 36.24 -34.66 -44.04
N ALA A 135 35.57 -35.82 -44.16
CA ALA A 135 34.84 -36.18 -45.38
C ALA A 135 33.56 -35.36 -45.57
N LEU A 136 32.99 -34.74 -44.53
CA LEU A 136 31.72 -34.00 -44.60
C LEU A 136 31.73 -32.91 -45.69
N ASP A 137 32.86 -32.25 -45.89
CA ASP A 137 33.01 -31.17 -46.87
C ASP A 137 33.05 -31.66 -48.33
N GLN A 138 33.14 -32.97 -48.54
CA GLN A 138 33.12 -33.59 -49.88
C GLN A 138 31.71 -33.94 -50.37
N PHE A 139 30.70 -33.78 -49.51
CA PHE A 139 29.30 -34.10 -49.82
C PHE A 139 28.42 -32.85 -49.68
N ASP A 140 27.54 -32.63 -50.66
CA ASP A 140 26.52 -31.60 -50.56
C ASP A 140 25.48 -31.96 -49.48
N ASP A 141 24.92 -30.94 -48.84
CA ASP A 141 23.81 -31.14 -47.91
C ASP A 141 22.59 -31.72 -48.67
N GLY A 142 21.91 -32.71 -48.10
CA GLY A 142 20.78 -33.38 -48.74
C GLY A 142 21.09 -34.32 -49.91
N ALA A 143 22.36 -34.72 -50.11
CA ALA A 143 22.78 -35.53 -51.26
C ALA A 143 22.75 -37.05 -51.04
N ILE A 144 22.91 -37.53 -49.80
CA ILE A 144 23.15 -38.93 -49.48
C ILE A 144 21.82 -39.67 -49.34
N ASP A 145 21.61 -40.68 -50.20
CA ASP A 145 20.41 -41.51 -50.11
C ASP A 145 20.64 -42.69 -49.16
N LEU A 146 21.79 -43.37 -49.20
CA LEU A 146 22.12 -44.46 -48.27
C LEU A 146 23.36 -44.10 -47.46
N LEU A 147 23.23 -44.07 -46.14
CA LEU A 147 24.35 -43.95 -45.22
C LEU A 147 24.49 -45.25 -44.41
N HIS A 148 25.65 -45.90 -44.46
CA HIS A 148 25.98 -47.03 -43.60
C HIS A 148 27.00 -46.59 -42.56
N ILE A 149 26.67 -46.74 -41.27
CA ILE A 149 27.52 -46.39 -40.15
C ILE A 149 28.00 -47.69 -39.49
N ASP A 150 29.30 -47.96 -39.62
CA ASP A 150 30.01 -49.15 -39.11
C ASP A 150 31.44 -48.75 -38.67
N GLY A 151 31.53 -47.58 -38.00
CA GLY A 151 32.77 -46.96 -37.53
C GLY A 151 33.19 -47.41 -36.13
N LEU A 152 33.43 -46.49 -35.20
CA LEU A 152 33.63 -46.84 -33.80
C LEU A 152 32.28 -47.09 -33.13
N HIS A 153 32.16 -48.17 -32.38
CA HIS A 153 30.87 -48.72 -31.92
C HIS A 153 30.43 -48.27 -30.53
N SER A 154 31.13 -47.31 -29.89
CA SER A 154 30.65 -46.69 -28.65
C SER A 154 29.40 -45.84 -28.90
N TYR A 155 28.58 -45.64 -27.87
CA TYR A 155 27.37 -44.82 -27.99
C TYR A 155 27.70 -43.41 -28.51
N GLU A 156 28.71 -42.76 -27.93
CA GLU A 156 29.10 -41.39 -28.24
C GLU A 156 29.60 -41.25 -29.68
N ALA A 157 30.39 -42.22 -30.16
CA ALA A 157 30.95 -42.19 -31.50
C ALA A 157 29.85 -42.35 -32.56
N VAL A 158 29.00 -43.38 -32.43
CA VAL A 158 27.90 -43.62 -33.36
C VAL A 158 26.90 -42.46 -33.35
N ARG A 159 26.60 -41.91 -32.16
CA ARG A 159 25.72 -40.75 -32.03
C ARG A 159 26.29 -39.51 -32.71
N HIS A 160 27.60 -39.25 -32.52
CA HIS A 160 28.30 -38.16 -33.19
C HIS A 160 28.27 -38.33 -34.71
N ASP A 161 28.60 -39.50 -35.22
CA ASP A 161 28.60 -39.80 -36.66
C ASP A 161 27.21 -39.57 -37.26
N TYR A 162 26.15 -40.10 -36.63
CA TYR A 162 24.79 -39.87 -37.09
C TYR A 162 24.43 -38.39 -37.12
N ASP A 163 24.71 -37.64 -36.05
CA ASP A 163 24.33 -36.23 -35.95
C ASP A 163 25.12 -35.33 -36.90
N ALA A 164 26.41 -35.59 -37.08
CA ALA A 164 27.27 -34.85 -37.99
C ALA A 164 26.85 -35.07 -39.46
N TRP A 165 26.50 -36.31 -39.82
CA TRP A 165 26.09 -36.67 -41.19
C TRP A 165 24.62 -36.42 -41.48
N LYS A 166 23.78 -36.18 -40.47
CA LYS A 166 22.33 -35.97 -40.61
C LYS A 166 21.97 -34.90 -41.65
N ARG A 167 22.72 -33.80 -41.72
CA ARG A 167 22.51 -32.71 -42.71
C ARG A 167 22.79 -33.13 -44.16
N LYS A 168 23.59 -34.17 -44.36
CA LYS A 168 23.95 -34.70 -45.68
C LYS A 168 22.91 -35.67 -46.23
N LEU A 169 22.00 -36.16 -45.38
CA LEU A 169 20.95 -37.08 -45.75
C LEU A 169 19.88 -36.42 -46.62
N SER A 170 19.54 -37.06 -47.72
CA SER A 170 18.51 -36.59 -48.66
C SER A 170 17.10 -36.85 -48.13
N PRO A 171 16.05 -36.26 -48.75
CA PRO A 171 14.67 -36.63 -48.44
C PRO A 171 14.34 -38.12 -48.64
N ARG A 172 15.14 -38.87 -49.42
CA ARG A 172 14.94 -40.31 -49.67
C ARG A 172 15.74 -41.19 -48.71
N SER A 173 16.40 -40.60 -47.71
CA SER A 173 17.51 -41.24 -47.02
C SER A 173 17.12 -42.44 -46.16
N VAL A 174 17.98 -43.45 -46.21
CA VAL A 174 18.00 -44.61 -45.31
C VAL A 174 19.35 -44.64 -44.60
N VAL A 175 19.34 -44.90 -43.30
CA VAL A 175 20.56 -45.04 -42.50
C VAL A 175 20.63 -46.46 -41.97
N LEU A 176 21.78 -47.11 -42.17
CA LEU A 176 22.08 -48.43 -41.65
C LEU A 176 23.04 -48.31 -40.46
N PHE A 177 22.77 -49.07 -39.41
CA PHE A 177 23.62 -49.20 -38.23
C PHE A 177 24.00 -50.66 -38.07
N HIS A 178 25.28 -50.99 -38.11
CA HIS A 178 25.77 -52.34 -37.85
C HIS A 178 26.10 -52.54 -36.36
N ASP A 179 26.25 -53.79 -35.91
CA ASP A 179 26.49 -54.18 -34.51
C ASP A 179 25.35 -53.83 -33.53
N THR A 180 24.11 -53.73 -34.01
CA THR A 180 22.94 -53.43 -33.15
C THR A 180 22.58 -54.58 -32.20
N SER A 181 23.10 -55.78 -32.44
CA SER A 181 22.93 -56.95 -31.57
C SER A 181 24.18 -57.28 -30.74
N VAL A 182 25.11 -56.32 -30.58
CA VAL A 182 26.27 -56.44 -29.68
C VAL A 182 26.05 -55.63 -28.40
N PHE A 183 26.12 -56.31 -27.25
CA PHE A 183 25.75 -55.75 -25.94
C PHE A 183 26.90 -55.73 -24.91
N ASP A 184 28.11 -56.11 -25.32
CA ASP A 184 29.29 -56.20 -24.46
C ASP A 184 30.40 -55.22 -24.91
N ARG A 185 31.58 -55.26 -24.26
CA ARG A 185 32.80 -54.53 -24.68
C ARG A 185 32.64 -53.02 -24.91
N GLY A 186 31.65 -52.40 -24.26
CA GLY A 186 31.36 -50.97 -24.41
C GLY A 186 30.70 -50.59 -25.74
N PHE A 187 30.11 -51.55 -26.46
CA PHE A 187 29.31 -51.26 -27.65
C PHE A 187 28.02 -50.54 -27.23
N GLY A 188 27.72 -49.43 -27.91
CA GLY A 188 26.56 -48.58 -27.64
C GLY A 188 25.61 -48.40 -28.83
N VAL A 189 25.85 -49.10 -29.95
CA VAL A 189 25.01 -48.98 -31.16
C VAL A 189 23.54 -49.32 -30.87
N HIS A 190 23.29 -50.37 -30.10
CA HIS A 190 21.95 -50.82 -29.72
C HIS A 190 21.15 -49.74 -28.96
N HIS A 191 21.82 -48.89 -28.17
CA HIS A 191 21.19 -47.75 -27.50
C HIS A 191 20.81 -46.65 -28.50
N VAL A 192 21.73 -46.26 -29.40
CA VAL A 192 21.45 -45.27 -30.46
C VAL A 192 20.31 -45.75 -31.36
N TRP A 193 20.33 -47.03 -31.75
CA TRP A 193 19.27 -47.66 -32.52
C TRP A 193 17.91 -47.56 -31.84
N ALA A 194 17.82 -47.94 -30.55
CA ALA A 194 16.58 -47.89 -29.79
C ALA A 194 15.98 -46.46 -29.74
N GLU A 195 16.82 -45.45 -29.46
CA GLU A 195 16.39 -44.04 -29.44
C GLU A 195 15.88 -43.54 -30.79
N LEU A 196 16.59 -43.88 -31.87
CA LEU A 196 16.22 -43.43 -33.21
C LEU A 196 14.96 -44.14 -33.74
N ARG A 197 14.70 -45.37 -33.30
CA ARG A 197 13.49 -46.13 -33.64
C ARG A 197 12.22 -45.55 -33.05
N GLU A 198 12.31 -44.74 -32.00
CA GLU A 198 11.17 -43.97 -31.50
C GLU A 198 10.76 -42.84 -32.45
N GLN A 199 11.69 -42.35 -33.26
CA GLN A 199 11.49 -41.19 -34.14
C GLN A 199 11.25 -41.59 -35.60
N HIS A 200 11.79 -42.74 -36.01
CA HIS A 200 11.78 -43.18 -37.40
C HIS A 200 11.32 -44.65 -37.53
N ALA A 201 10.59 -44.94 -38.60
CA ALA A 201 10.28 -46.30 -38.99
C ALA A 201 11.58 -47.05 -39.35
N GLY A 202 11.62 -48.35 -39.10
CA GLY A 202 12.83 -49.14 -39.32
C GLY A 202 12.62 -50.61 -39.03
N PHE A 203 13.62 -51.41 -39.32
CA PHE A 203 13.64 -52.86 -39.12
C PHE A 203 15.05 -53.30 -38.70
N GLU A 204 15.15 -54.37 -37.93
CA GLU A 204 16.43 -54.86 -37.42
C GLU A 204 16.62 -56.33 -37.81
N PHE A 205 17.82 -56.68 -38.24
CA PHE A 205 18.29 -58.07 -38.29
C PHE A 205 19.09 -58.37 -37.04
N LEU A 206 18.97 -59.61 -36.51
CA LEU A 206 19.64 -60.03 -35.28
C LEU A 206 20.86 -60.93 -35.52
N HIS A 207 20.99 -61.51 -36.72
CA HIS A 207 22.14 -62.32 -37.11
C HIS A 207 23.32 -61.44 -37.53
N SER A 208 24.52 -62.02 -37.63
CA SER A 208 25.71 -61.34 -38.13
C SER A 208 26.03 -60.05 -37.36
N HIS A 209 25.95 -60.11 -36.02
CA HIS A 209 26.10 -58.97 -35.07
C HIS A 209 25.02 -57.89 -35.13
N GLY A 210 24.08 -58.02 -36.05
CA GLY A 210 22.87 -57.21 -36.14
C GLY A 210 23.01 -56.01 -37.07
N LEU A 211 21.90 -55.68 -37.73
CA LEU A 211 21.83 -54.57 -38.67
C LEU A 211 20.49 -53.85 -38.54
N GLY A 212 20.54 -52.63 -38.02
CA GLY A 212 19.43 -51.70 -37.99
C GLY A 212 19.27 -50.98 -39.33
N VAL A 213 18.05 -50.95 -39.85
CA VAL A 213 17.64 -50.26 -41.09
C VAL A 213 16.65 -49.15 -40.74
N LEU A 214 17.08 -47.89 -40.82
CA LEU A 214 16.29 -46.73 -40.39
C LEU A 214 15.82 -45.88 -41.58
N LEU A 215 14.51 -45.62 -41.66
CA LEU A 215 13.89 -44.78 -42.68
C LEU A 215 13.86 -43.33 -42.20
N VAL A 216 14.92 -42.58 -42.47
CA VAL A 216 15.08 -41.19 -41.97
C VAL A 216 14.42 -40.16 -42.88
N GLY A 217 14.42 -40.40 -44.19
CA GLY A 217 13.91 -39.47 -45.18
C GLY A 217 12.38 -39.36 -45.18
N THR A 218 11.85 -38.19 -45.56
CA THR A 218 10.40 -37.95 -45.70
C THR A 218 9.80 -38.54 -46.98
N GLU A 219 10.64 -38.89 -47.95
CA GLU A 219 10.30 -39.37 -49.30
C GLU A 219 10.99 -40.71 -49.62
N VAL A 220 11.16 -41.58 -48.62
CA VAL A 220 11.71 -42.94 -48.83
C VAL A 220 10.91 -43.69 -49.90
N GLU A 221 11.62 -44.43 -50.75
CA GLU A 221 11.03 -45.17 -51.86
C GLU A 221 9.89 -46.09 -51.39
N PRO A 222 8.68 -46.01 -51.97
CA PRO A 222 7.50 -46.74 -51.48
C PRO A 222 7.72 -48.25 -51.34
N ALA A 223 8.47 -48.86 -52.25
CA ALA A 223 8.77 -50.29 -52.22
C ALA A 223 9.52 -50.70 -50.94
N LEU A 224 10.51 -49.91 -50.53
CA LEU A 224 11.26 -50.14 -49.30
C LEU A 224 10.40 -49.86 -48.06
N ARG A 225 9.57 -48.81 -48.07
CA ARG A 225 8.66 -48.54 -46.96
C ARG A 225 7.70 -49.71 -46.72
N VAL A 226 7.09 -50.23 -47.79
CA VAL A 226 6.21 -51.42 -47.71
C VAL A 226 6.99 -52.65 -47.25
N PHE A 227 8.24 -52.84 -47.71
CA PHE A 227 9.10 -53.92 -47.21
C PHE A 227 9.26 -53.84 -45.69
N ILE A 228 9.61 -52.67 -45.15
CA ILE A 228 9.83 -52.46 -43.71
C ILE A 228 8.52 -52.63 -42.92
N GLU A 229 7.40 -52.14 -43.43
CA GLU A 229 6.07 -52.36 -42.80
C GLU A 229 5.76 -53.86 -42.69
N LEU A 230 5.88 -54.61 -43.80
CA LEU A 230 5.62 -56.04 -43.81
C LEU A 230 6.65 -56.86 -43.02
N ALA A 231 7.90 -56.41 -42.95
CA ALA A 231 8.93 -57.03 -42.13
C ALA A 231 8.61 -56.87 -40.64
N ASN A 232 8.08 -55.72 -40.21
CA ASN A 232 7.64 -55.52 -38.83
C ASN A 232 6.35 -56.29 -38.47
N GLU A 233 5.48 -56.58 -39.44
CA GLU A 233 4.27 -57.39 -39.20
C GLU A 233 4.59 -58.84 -38.79
N ASP A 234 5.63 -59.43 -39.36
CA ASP A 234 6.05 -60.81 -39.10
C ASP A 234 7.58 -60.96 -39.27
N PRO A 235 8.37 -60.56 -38.25
CA PRO A 235 9.82 -60.36 -38.38
C PRO A 235 10.61 -61.67 -38.39
N GLU A 236 10.27 -62.63 -37.54
CA GLU A 236 11.08 -63.85 -37.34
C GLU A 236 11.25 -64.67 -38.62
N PRO A 237 10.19 -64.96 -39.41
CA PRO A 237 10.36 -65.74 -40.64
C PRO A 237 11.20 -65.01 -41.68
N LEU A 238 11.10 -63.68 -41.75
CA LEU A 238 11.87 -62.85 -42.67
C LEU A 238 13.35 -62.80 -42.28
N GLN A 239 13.66 -62.56 -41.00
CA GLN A 239 15.03 -62.61 -40.48
C GLN A 239 15.66 -63.98 -40.72
N ALA A 240 14.98 -65.06 -40.35
CA ALA A 240 15.46 -66.43 -40.53
C ALA A 240 15.69 -66.79 -42.00
N MET A 241 14.89 -66.25 -42.92
CA MET A 241 15.11 -66.43 -44.35
C MET A 241 16.40 -65.72 -44.81
N PHE A 242 16.60 -64.45 -44.44
CA PHE A 242 17.81 -63.71 -44.82
C PHE A 242 19.07 -64.38 -44.26
N GLU A 243 19.04 -64.81 -43.00
CA GLU A 243 20.14 -65.54 -42.38
C GLU A 243 20.43 -66.86 -43.11
N ARG A 244 19.41 -67.68 -43.37
CA ARG A 244 19.55 -68.95 -44.08
C ARG A 244 20.13 -68.77 -45.48
N VAL A 245 19.65 -67.78 -46.23
CA VAL A 245 20.16 -67.49 -47.58
C VAL A 245 21.60 -67.00 -47.52
N ALA A 246 21.95 -66.17 -46.53
CA ALA A 246 23.32 -65.72 -46.35
C ALA A 246 24.25 -66.91 -46.08
N LEU A 247 23.92 -67.76 -45.10
CA LEU A 247 24.72 -68.94 -44.77
C LEU A 247 24.91 -69.87 -45.97
N ALA A 248 23.90 -70.06 -46.82
CA ALA A 248 24.01 -70.90 -48.01
C ALA A 248 24.98 -70.34 -49.07
N GLY A 249 25.22 -69.03 -49.07
CA GLY A 249 26.12 -68.35 -50.01
C GLY A 249 27.54 -68.10 -49.49
N LEU A 250 27.84 -68.46 -48.24
CA LEU A 250 29.13 -68.21 -47.59
C LEU A 250 30.06 -69.43 -47.65
N PRO A 251 31.39 -69.24 -47.69
CA PRO A 251 32.35 -70.34 -47.53
C PRO A 251 32.32 -70.89 -46.10
N ASN A 252 32.74 -72.15 -45.92
CA ASN A 252 32.73 -72.82 -44.61
C ASN A 252 33.37 -71.98 -43.50
N GLU A 253 34.49 -71.31 -43.76
CA GLU A 253 35.18 -70.49 -42.76
C GLU A 253 34.33 -69.29 -42.27
N ALA A 254 33.54 -68.69 -43.17
CA ALA A 254 32.61 -67.63 -42.83
C ALA A 254 31.32 -68.17 -42.21
N ILE A 255 30.83 -69.33 -42.65
CA ILE A 255 29.73 -70.06 -41.99
C ILE A 255 30.11 -70.38 -40.55
N ASP A 256 31.31 -70.92 -40.31
CA ASP A 256 31.81 -71.24 -38.98
C ASP A 256 31.93 -69.98 -38.14
N TYR A 257 32.39 -68.87 -38.70
CA TYR A 257 32.37 -67.58 -38.01
C TYR A 257 30.95 -67.16 -37.63
N GLN A 258 30.00 -67.19 -38.57
CA GLN A 258 28.61 -66.80 -38.33
C GLN A 258 27.92 -67.73 -37.33
N ARG A 259 28.24 -69.03 -37.35
CA ARG A 259 27.71 -70.06 -36.43
C ARG A 259 28.39 -70.06 -35.06
N ARG A 260 29.64 -69.60 -34.94
CA ARG A 260 30.28 -69.38 -33.63
C ARG A 260 29.45 -68.44 -32.76
N PHE A 261 28.79 -67.48 -33.39
CA PHE A 261 27.87 -66.55 -32.74
C PHE A 261 26.39 -66.98 -32.89
N GLY A 262 26.11 -68.14 -33.52
CA GLY A 262 24.78 -68.52 -34.01
C GLY A 262 24.25 -69.92 -33.67
N ASN A 263 25.06 -70.90 -33.20
CA ASN A 263 24.64 -72.15 -32.52
C ASN A 263 25.81 -73.16 -32.40
N VAL A 264 26.18 -73.55 -31.17
CA VAL A 264 26.90 -74.82 -30.88
C VAL A 264 25.88 -75.82 -30.36
N THR A 265 25.25 -76.59 -31.25
CA THR A 265 24.45 -77.77 -30.89
C THR A 265 24.49 -78.78 -32.02
N ASN A 266 25.31 -79.82 -31.84
CA ASN A 266 25.12 -81.23 -32.23
C ASN A 266 26.48 -81.84 -32.59
N GLU A 267 27.07 -82.61 -31.67
CA GLU A 267 27.45 -84.03 -31.91
C GLU A 267 28.32 -84.69 -30.82
N GLU A 268 28.72 -84.01 -29.73
CA GLU A 268 29.53 -84.65 -28.69
C GLU A 268 28.71 -85.04 -27.44
N SER A 269 28.98 -86.24 -26.91
CA SER A 269 28.56 -86.61 -25.56
C SER A 269 29.15 -85.61 -24.58
N VAL A 270 28.29 -85.01 -23.75
CA VAL A 270 28.70 -84.02 -22.75
C VAL A 270 28.85 -84.75 -21.43
N ASN A 271 30.04 -84.68 -20.84
CA ASN A 271 30.29 -85.17 -19.48
C ASN A 271 30.17 -84.00 -18.50
N LEU A 272 29.36 -84.19 -17.47
CA LEU A 272 29.24 -83.28 -16.33
C LEU A 272 29.94 -83.90 -15.13
N ASP A 273 30.86 -83.16 -14.49
CA ASP A 273 31.42 -83.55 -13.19
C ASP A 273 30.46 -83.08 -12.10
N CYS A 274 29.51 -83.94 -11.73
CA CYS A 274 28.49 -83.59 -10.76
C CYS A 274 28.98 -83.84 -9.33
N GLU A 275 28.56 -82.98 -8.40
CA GLU A 275 28.85 -83.11 -6.98
C GLU A 275 27.55 -83.31 -6.18
N LEU A 276 27.59 -84.18 -5.17
CA LEU A 276 26.50 -84.38 -4.21
C LEU A 276 27.00 -84.08 -2.81
N PHE A 277 26.57 -82.95 -2.26
CA PHE A 277 26.85 -82.51 -0.91
C PHE A 277 25.86 -83.11 0.09
N LEU A 278 26.37 -83.51 1.24
CA LEU A 278 25.63 -84.19 2.28
C LEU A 278 25.46 -83.27 3.50
N ASP A 279 24.23 -83.07 3.98
CA ASP A 279 23.95 -82.32 5.21
C ASP A 279 23.43 -83.24 6.32
N ARG A 280 24.01 -83.09 7.52
CA ARG A 280 23.62 -83.77 8.76
C ARG A 280 23.01 -82.82 9.80
N GLY A 281 22.37 -81.75 9.35
CA GLY A 281 21.81 -80.70 10.19
C GLY A 281 22.81 -79.62 10.63
N ARG A 282 23.96 -79.51 9.95
CA ARG A 282 25.00 -78.49 10.20
C ARG A 282 25.26 -77.59 8.99
N GLY A 283 24.57 -77.82 7.89
CA GLY A 283 24.79 -77.15 6.61
C GLY A 283 25.78 -77.91 5.72
N PHE A 284 25.74 -77.60 4.42
CA PHE A 284 26.63 -78.18 3.42
C PHE A 284 28.06 -77.65 3.61
N ASN A 285 29.05 -78.52 3.37
CA ASN A 285 30.46 -78.18 3.46
C ASN A 285 31.29 -79.00 2.46
N GLU A 286 32.43 -78.45 2.04
CA GLU A 286 33.32 -79.04 1.02
C GLU A 286 33.93 -80.40 1.41
N SER A 287 34.00 -80.71 2.71
CA SER A 287 34.57 -81.98 3.19
C SER A 287 33.59 -83.15 3.17
N GLU A 288 32.29 -82.90 2.96
CA GLU A 288 31.23 -83.92 2.94
C GLU A 288 30.50 -83.92 1.59
N LYS A 289 31.19 -84.35 0.53
CA LYS A 289 30.64 -84.49 -0.81
C LYS A 289 31.09 -85.76 -1.55
N LEU A 290 30.29 -86.18 -2.52
CA LEU A 290 30.59 -87.23 -3.49
C LEU A 290 30.69 -86.61 -4.87
N ILE A 291 31.68 -87.02 -5.66
CA ILE A 291 31.86 -86.54 -7.04
C ILE A 291 31.64 -87.71 -7.99
N HIS A 292 30.87 -87.48 -9.05
CA HIS A 292 30.63 -88.49 -10.08
C HIS A 292 30.50 -87.85 -11.45
N ALA A 293 31.16 -88.44 -12.44
CA ALA A 293 30.96 -88.04 -13.82
C ALA A 293 29.61 -88.56 -14.32
N LEU A 294 28.85 -87.69 -14.97
CA LEU A 294 27.57 -87.96 -15.60
C LEU A 294 27.72 -87.78 -17.12
N GLU A 295 27.61 -88.87 -17.85
CA GLU A 295 27.56 -88.84 -19.31
C GLU A 295 26.13 -88.55 -19.77
N LEU A 296 25.98 -87.60 -20.69
CA LEU A 296 24.71 -87.21 -21.28
C LEU A 296 24.59 -87.75 -22.71
N GLU A 297 23.60 -88.62 -22.92
CA GLU A 297 23.22 -89.09 -24.26
C GLU A 297 22.00 -88.30 -24.74
N ALA A 298 22.13 -87.60 -25.87
CA ALA A 298 21.10 -86.72 -26.41
C ALA A 298 20.53 -85.70 -25.38
N GLY A 299 21.40 -85.21 -24.48
CA GLY A 299 21.05 -84.23 -23.45
C GLY A 299 20.40 -84.80 -22.19
N ARG A 300 20.32 -86.13 -22.03
CA ARG A 300 19.76 -86.78 -20.84
C ARG A 300 20.77 -87.75 -20.23
N GLY A 301 20.83 -87.80 -18.91
CA GLY A 301 21.64 -88.78 -18.19
C GLY A 301 21.15 -89.03 -16.78
N VAL A 302 21.63 -90.14 -16.20
CA VAL A 302 21.29 -90.56 -14.85
C VAL A 302 22.57 -90.89 -14.08
N VAL A 303 22.72 -90.29 -12.90
CA VAL A 303 23.84 -90.54 -11.98
C VAL A 303 23.33 -91.20 -10.69
N ARG A 304 24.09 -92.18 -10.17
CA ARG A 304 23.77 -92.89 -8.93
C ARG A 304 24.84 -92.64 -7.88
N PHE A 305 24.41 -92.32 -6.68
CA PHE A 305 25.26 -92.12 -5.51
C PHE A 305 24.98 -93.20 -4.46
N ASP A 306 26.03 -93.92 -4.07
CA ASP A 306 26.00 -94.88 -2.96
C ASP A 306 26.26 -94.14 -1.64
N LEU A 307 25.23 -94.12 -0.80
CA LEU A 307 25.21 -93.45 0.50
C LEU A 307 25.35 -94.43 1.66
N SER A 308 25.57 -95.73 1.41
CA SER A 308 25.63 -96.78 2.44
C SER A 308 26.69 -96.53 3.53
N ARG A 309 27.76 -95.81 3.18
CA ARG A 309 28.82 -95.41 4.13
C ARG A 309 28.49 -94.15 4.92
N PHE A 310 27.39 -93.48 4.61
CA PHE A 310 27.05 -92.14 5.04
C PHE A 310 25.64 -92.01 5.63
N SER A 311 24.82 -93.07 5.63
CA SER A 311 23.37 -93.02 5.88
C SER A 311 22.92 -92.56 7.27
N THR A 312 23.80 -92.55 8.28
CA THR A 312 23.43 -92.18 9.66
C THR A 312 23.33 -90.67 9.89
N GLY A 313 22.11 -90.13 9.99
CA GLY A 313 21.87 -88.73 10.38
C GLY A 313 21.93 -87.72 9.23
N LEU A 314 21.81 -88.17 7.98
CA LEU A 314 21.58 -87.30 6.82
C LEU A 314 20.17 -86.71 6.87
N SER A 315 20.02 -85.43 6.53
CA SER A 315 18.73 -84.73 6.50
C SER A 315 18.44 -84.08 5.15
N ARG A 316 19.46 -83.59 4.45
CA ARG A 316 19.32 -82.96 3.12
C ARG A 316 20.48 -83.32 2.22
N LEU A 317 20.19 -83.22 0.92
CA LEU A 317 21.18 -83.34 -0.15
C LEU A 317 21.18 -82.06 -0.96
N ARG A 318 22.36 -81.66 -1.44
CA ARG A 318 22.52 -80.63 -2.47
C ARG A 318 23.26 -81.26 -3.64
N PHE A 319 22.65 -81.22 -4.81
CA PHE A 319 23.21 -81.71 -6.04
C PHE A 319 23.64 -80.54 -6.91
N ASP A 320 24.91 -80.58 -7.32
CA ASP A 320 25.54 -79.58 -8.16
C ASP A 320 25.85 -80.26 -9.50
N PRO A 321 25.13 -79.93 -10.59
CA PRO A 321 25.34 -80.55 -11.90
C PRO A 321 26.67 -80.15 -12.55
N GLY A 322 27.40 -79.20 -11.98
CA GLY A 322 28.72 -78.72 -12.42
C GLY A 322 29.05 -77.38 -11.76
N ASN A 323 30.10 -76.70 -12.22
CA ASN A 323 30.48 -75.37 -11.71
C ASN A 323 30.15 -74.23 -12.69
N GLU A 324 29.78 -74.56 -13.91
CA GLU A 324 29.50 -73.58 -14.97
C GLU A 324 27.99 -73.38 -15.15
N ALA A 325 27.63 -72.21 -15.69
CA ALA A 325 26.26 -71.89 -16.08
C ALA A 325 25.64 -72.98 -16.99
N ILE A 326 24.43 -73.41 -16.64
CA ILE A 326 23.73 -74.52 -17.32
C ILE A 326 22.22 -74.28 -17.38
N ALA A 327 21.60 -74.76 -18.46
CA ALA A 327 20.14 -74.76 -18.63
C ALA A 327 19.61 -76.20 -18.57
N LEU A 328 18.67 -76.47 -17.67
CA LEU A 328 18.10 -77.81 -17.46
C LEU A 328 16.60 -77.81 -17.79
N ASP A 329 16.16 -78.79 -18.56
CA ASP A 329 14.72 -79.08 -18.74
C ASP A 329 14.13 -79.68 -17.47
N SER A 330 14.89 -80.54 -16.79
CA SER A 330 14.49 -81.07 -15.49
C SER A 330 15.68 -81.61 -14.71
N VAL A 331 15.56 -81.56 -13.39
CA VAL A 331 16.38 -82.32 -12.45
C VAL A 331 15.42 -83.01 -11.51
N SER A 332 15.50 -84.33 -11.43
CA SER A 332 14.67 -85.11 -10.52
C SER A 332 15.52 -86.11 -9.77
N ALA A 333 15.18 -86.34 -8.50
CA ALA A 333 15.90 -87.28 -7.65
C ALA A 333 14.95 -88.32 -7.11
N ARG A 334 15.47 -89.53 -6.89
CA ARG A 334 14.76 -90.62 -6.24
C ARG A 334 15.69 -91.40 -5.33
N TRP A 335 15.13 -92.03 -4.32
CA TRP A 335 15.84 -92.71 -3.26
C TRP A 335 15.34 -94.15 -3.12
N ARG A 336 16.22 -95.05 -2.70
CA ARG A 336 15.90 -96.48 -2.60
C ARG A 336 15.74 -96.89 -1.14
N ASP A 337 14.63 -97.53 -0.80
CA ASP A 337 14.38 -98.05 0.55
C ASP A 337 15.03 -99.43 0.80
N ASP A 338 14.91 -99.90 2.04
CA ASP A 338 15.49 -101.16 2.51
C ASP A 338 14.86 -102.40 1.84
N GLU A 339 13.64 -102.27 1.29
CA GLU A 339 12.97 -103.31 0.49
C GLU A 339 13.40 -103.27 -0.98
N GLY A 340 14.17 -102.25 -1.35
CA GLY A 340 14.72 -102.04 -2.68
C GLY A 340 13.82 -101.27 -3.63
N VAL A 341 12.74 -100.65 -3.14
CA VAL A 341 11.77 -99.84 -3.89
C VAL A 341 12.25 -98.39 -4.02
N TRP A 342 12.01 -97.79 -5.18
CA TRP A 342 12.39 -96.40 -5.47
C TRP A 342 11.24 -95.43 -5.19
N HIS A 343 11.55 -94.33 -4.50
CA HIS A 343 10.62 -93.26 -4.14
C HIS A 343 11.17 -91.92 -4.63
N ALA A 344 10.31 -91.02 -5.12
CA ALA A 344 10.73 -89.70 -5.56
C ALA A 344 11.17 -88.82 -4.37
N LEU A 345 12.09 -87.88 -4.63
CA LEU A 345 12.47 -86.81 -3.71
C LEU A 345 11.97 -85.47 -4.26
N ASP A 346 11.33 -84.71 -3.38
CA ASP A 346 10.90 -83.35 -3.72
C ASP A 346 12.08 -82.37 -3.59
N SER A 347 12.24 -81.53 -4.59
CA SER A 347 13.21 -80.42 -4.54
C SER A 347 12.74 -79.37 -3.53
N THR A 348 13.62 -78.95 -2.62
CA THR A 348 13.32 -77.96 -1.59
C THR A 348 13.91 -76.58 -1.86
N GLY A 349 14.78 -76.45 -2.87
CA GLY A 349 15.38 -75.18 -3.27
C GLY A 349 16.35 -75.35 -4.44
N SER A 350 16.73 -74.25 -5.08
CA SER A 350 17.76 -74.24 -6.13
C SER A 350 18.36 -72.85 -6.30
N SER A 351 19.52 -72.75 -6.97
CA SER A 351 20.10 -71.47 -7.43
C SER A 351 19.59 -71.00 -8.80
N ALA A 352 18.53 -71.62 -9.35
CA ALA A 352 18.00 -71.23 -10.64
C ALA A 352 17.49 -69.77 -10.64
N LEU A 353 17.87 -69.00 -11.66
CA LEU A 353 17.51 -67.58 -11.85
C LEU A 353 16.13 -67.40 -12.48
N SER A 354 15.62 -68.42 -13.19
CA SER A 354 14.28 -68.45 -13.76
C SER A 354 13.74 -69.88 -13.77
N THR A 355 12.42 -70.00 -13.56
CA THR A 355 11.64 -71.24 -13.65
C THR A 355 10.53 -71.15 -14.69
N GLU A 356 10.46 -70.04 -15.46
CA GLU A 356 9.41 -69.86 -16.45
C GLU A 356 9.54 -70.90 -17.57
N GLN A 357 8.41 -71.50 -17.97
CA GLN A 357 8.30 -72.50 -19.05
C GLN A 357 8.99 -73.85 -18.79
N ASN A 358 9.15 -74.26 -17.52
CA ASN A 358 9.78 -75.53 -17.11
C ASN A 358 11.25 -75.64 -17.55
N VAL A 359 11.99 -74.53 -17.51
CA VAL A 359 13.45 -74.51 -17.69
C VAL A 359 14.08 -73.95 -16.43
N LEU A 360 15.06 -74.66 -15.91
CA LEU A 360 15.88 -74.19 -14.82
C LEU A 360 17.16 -73.59 -15.40
N LEU A 361 17.27 -72.27 -15.38
CA LEU A 361 18.46 -71.54 -15.82
C LEU A 361 19.36 -71.24 -14.62
N PHE A 362 20.56 -71.80 -14.62
CA PHE A 362 21.55 -71.58 -13.57
C PHE A 362 22.73 -70.75 -14.09
N GLY A 363 23.21 -69.85 -13.24
CA GLY A 363 24.52 -69.21 -13.43
C GLY A 363 25.65 -70.11 -12.93
N ASP A 364 26.79 -69.51 -12.60
CA ASP A 364 27.92 -70.22 -12.00
C ASP A 364 27.53 -70.85 -10.66
N ASP A 365 28.16 -71.99 -10.33
CA ASP A 365 27.83 -72.85 -9.18
C ASP A 365 26.34 -73.25 -9.11
N PRO A 366 25.80 -73.92 -10.14
CA PRO A 366 24.44 -74.43 -10.14
C PRO A 366 24.22 -75.44 -9.00
N TRP A 367 23.08 -75.35 -8.30
CA TRP A 367 22.72 -76.32 -7.28
C TRP A 367 21.21 -76.51 -7.13
N VAL A 368 20.81 -77.73 -6.75
CA VAL A 368 19.44 -78.12 -6.41
C VAL A 368 19.45 -78.88 -5.08
N GLU A 369 18.60 -78.48 -4.14
CA GLU A 369 18.45 -79.12 -2.84
C GLU A 369 17.27 -80.10 -2.82
N PHE A 370 17.45 -81.21 -2.11
CA PHE A 370 16.44 -82.22 -1.85
C PHE A 370 16.36 -82.53 -0.36
N ALA A 371 15.14 -82.63 0.18
CA ALA A 371 14.93 -83.11 1.54
C ALA A 371 14.90 -84.64 1.57
N LEU A 372 15.61 -85.24 2.53
CA LEU A 372 15.57 -86.68 2.74
C LEU A 372 14.57 -87.05 3.84
N PRO A 373 13.63 -87.98 3.59
CA PRO A 373 12.63 -88.32 4.58
C PRO A 373 13.17 -89.19 5.73
N HIS A 374 14.19 -90.03 5.50
CA HIS A 374 14.80 -90.97 6.47
C HIS A 374 16.26 -91.28 6.07
N PRO A 375 17.07 -91.99 6.88
CA PRO A 375 18.36 -92.56 6.44
C PRO A 375 18.19 -93.33 5.13
N VAL A 376 19.05 -93.07 4.14
CA VAL A 376 19.01 -93.73 2.84
C VAL A 376 20.41 -94.20 2.43
N ASP A 377 20.50 -95.41 1.88
CA ASP A 377 21.75 -96.01 1.41
C ASP A 377 22.01 -95.78 -0.09
N MET A 378 21.01 -95.39 -0.90
CA MET A 378 21.20 -95.08 -2.32
C MET A 378 20.25 -94.01 -2.84
N VAL A 379 20.80 -93.07 -3.62
CA VAL A 379 20.05 -92.04 -4.34
C VAL A 379 20.44 -92.04 -5.81
N GLU A 380 19.46 -91.84 -6.67
CA GLU A 380 19.63 -91.67 -8.11
C GLU A 380 19.09 -90.30 -8.52
N ILE A 381 19.87 -89.57 -9.30
CA ILE A 381 19.51 -88.25 -9.82
C ILE A 381 19.51 -88.34 -11.34
N GLU A 382 18.39 -87.95 -11.91
CA GLU A 382 18.19 -87.84 -13.34
C GLU A 382 18.25 -86.37 -13.74
N VAL A 383 19.09 -86.09 -14.73
CA VAL A 383 19.30 -84.74 -15.28
C VAL A 383 18.95 -84.76 -16.75
N GLN A 384 18.08 -83.84 -17.15
CA GLN A 384 17.82 -83.52 -18.54
C GLN A 384 18.28 -82.10 -18.82
N VAL A 385 19.35 -81.98 -19.59
CA VAL A 385 19.93 -80.70 -20.02
C VAL A 385 19.14 -80.20 -21.21
N ARG A 386 18.78 -78.91 -21.18
CA ARG A 386 18.21 -78.25 -22.34
C ARG A 386 19.33 -77.96 -23.32
N ALA A 387 19.17 -78.38 -24.58
CA ALA A 387 20.10 -78.02 -25.64
C ALA A 387 20.06 -76.50 -25.90
N MET A 388 20.97 -75.79 -25.25
CA MET A 388 21.21 -74.35 -25.39
C MET A 388 22.74 -74.14 -25.39
N GLY A 389 23.24 -73.30 -26.31
CA GLY A 389 24.68 -73.03 -26.37
C GLY A 389 25.20 -72.39 -25.08
N LYS A 390 26.39 -72.75 -24.62
CA LYS A 390 27.00 -72.23 -23.38
C LYS A 390 27.04 -70.69 -23.34
N GLU A 391 27.32 -70.05 -24.47
CA GLU A 391 27.28 -68.59 -24.59
C GLU A 391 25.86 -68.02 -24.45
N LEU A 392 24.84 -68.70 -25.00
CA LEU A 392 23.45 -68.30 -24.84
C LEU A 392 22.99 -68.47 -23.39
N VAL A 393 23.40 -69.54 -22.72
CA VAL A 393 23.11 -69.73 -21.29
C VAL A 393 23.76 -68.63 -20.46
N GLY A 394 25.03 -68.32 -20.69
CA GLY A 394 25.72 -67.20 -20.03
C GLY A 394 25.05 -65.85 -20.32
N TYR A 395 24.68 -65.59 -21.58
CA TYR A 395 23.96 -64.38 -21.97
C TYR A 395 22.59 -64.25 -21.31
N LEU A 396 21.81 -65.34 -21.28
CA LEU A 396 20.51 -65.36 -20.61
C LEU A 396 20.68 -65.15 -19.11
N VAL A 397 21.66 -65.81 -18.47
CA VAL A 397 21.99 -65.62 -17.05
C VAL A 397 22.31 -64.16 -16.74
N GLU A 398 23.17 -63.52 -17.52
CA GLU A 398 23.51 -62.11 -17.33
C GLU A 398 22.31 -61.18 -17.59
N ARG A 399 21.49 -61.48 -18.60
CA ARG A 399 20.23 -60.76 -18.83
C ARG A 399 19.25 -60.92 -17.68
N PHE A 400 19.08 -62.12 -17.11
CA PHE A 400 18.20 -62.34 -15.96
C PHE A 400 18.72 -61.64 -14.70
N LYS A 401 20.04 -61.64 -14.45
CA LYS A 401 20.65 -60.84 -13.38
C LYS A 401 20.40 -59.34 -13.59
N ALA A 402 20.58 -58.84 -14.81
CA ALA A 402 20.31 -57.44 -15.15
C ALA A 402 18.82 -57.08 -14.96
N VAL A 403 17.90 -57.95 -15.40
CA VAL A 403 16.45 -57.76 -15.19
C VAL A 403 16.11 -57.76 -13.70
N ALA A 404 16.69 -58.66 -12.90
CA ALA A 404 16.51 -58.66 -11.45
C ALA A 404 17.03 -57.36 -10.80
N GLY A 405 18.19 -56.86 -11.25
CA GLY A 405 18.75 -55.57 -10.84
C GLY A 405 17.81 -54.40 -11.18
N LEU A 406 17.35 -54.33 -12.43
CA LEU A 406 16.39 -53.33 -12.91
C LEU A 406 15.06 -53.38 -12.15
N CYS A 407 14.56 -54.57 -11.83
CA CYS A 407 13.38 -54.73 -10.98
C CYS A 407 13.59 -54.15 -9.57
N GLY A 408 14.79 -54.31 -9.01
CA GLY A 408 15.19 -53.70 -7.74
C GLY A 408 15.24 -52.16 -7.81
N GLU A 409 15.85 -51.61 -8.87
CA GLU A 409 15.88 -50.17 -9.12
C GLU A 409 14.48 -49.59 -9.35
N LEU A 410 13.63 -50.29 -10.11
CA LEU A 410 12.23 -49.89 -10.34
C LEU A 410 11.44 -49.86 -9.02
N ALA A 411 11.66 -50.83 -8.13
CA ALA A 411 11.06 -50.82 -6.80
C ALA A 411 11.54 -49.61 -5.96
N ALA A 412 12.84 -49.30 -6.01
CA ALA A 412 13.41 -48.14 -5.33
C ALA A 412 12.85 -46.81 -5.88
N HIS A 413 12.76 -46.66 -7.19
CA HIS A 413 12.15 -45.49 -7.82
C HIS A 413 10.67 -45.34 -7.47
N ARG A 414 9.92 -46.44 -7.41
CA ARG A 414 8.51 -46.42 -6.99
C ARG A 414 8.37 -45.93 -5.55
N GLN A 415 9.22 -46.39 -4.64
CA GLN A 415 9.27 -45.90 -3.27
C GLN A 415 9.63 -44.40 -3.20
N ALA A 416 10.57 -43.94 -4.02
CA ALA A 416 10.93 -42.52 -4.08
C ALA A 416 9.77 -41.64 -4.59
N ILE A 417 9.02 -42.11 -5.60
CA ILE A 417 7.82 -41.43 -6.09
C ILE A 417 6.77 -41.31 -4.98
N ASP A 418 6.55 -42.36 -4.20
CA ASP A 418 5.57 -42.34 -3.13
C ASP A 418 5.98 -41.39 -1.98
N ASN A 419 7.29 -41.31 -1.67
CA ASN A 419 7.83 -40.32 -0.74
C ASN A 419 7.61 -38.88 -1.25
N LEU A 420 7.93 -38.61 -2.52
CA LEU A 420 7.74 -37.29 -3.14
C LEU A 420 6.26 -36.87 -3.17
N LYS A 421 5.34 -37.81 -3.39
CA LYS A 421 3.90 -37.54 -3.30
C LYS A 421 3.49 -37.12 -1.89
N ALA A 422 4.01 -37.78 -0.86
CA ALA A 422 3.74 -37.44 0.53
C ALA A 422 4.27 -36.03 0.89
N GLU A 423 5.48 -35.69 0.43
CA GLU A 423 6.05 -34.34 0.59
C GLU A 423 5.20 -33.27 -0.13
N LEU A 424 4.77 -33.55 -1.37
CA LEU A 424 3.90 -32.65 -2.12
C LEU A 424 2.57 -32.39 -1.40
N GLU A 425 1.98 -33.42 -0.78
CA GLU A 425 0.75 -33.27 0.00
C GLU A 425 0.97 -32.43 1.27
N ALA A 426 2.11 -32.60 1.93
CA ALA A 426 2.50 -31.77 3.07
C ALA A 426 2.69 -30.29 2.67
N HIS A 427 3.37 -30.03 1.54
CA HIS A 427 3.52 -28.69 1.00
C HIS A 427 2.18 -28.04 0.64
N ARG A 428 1.25 -28.77 0.00
CA ARG A 428 -0.11 -28.27 -0.29
C ARG A 428 -0.87 -27.89 0.97
N LYS A 429 -0.78 -28.70 2.04
CA LYS A 429 -1.40 -28.36 3.34
C LYS A 429 -0.79 -27.09 3.95
N ALA A 430 0.54 -26.93 3.84
CA ALA A 430 1.23 -25.73 4.29
C ALA A 430 0.82 -24.49 3.48
N GLU A 431 0.67 -24.62 2.16
CA GLU A 431 0.24 -23.54 1.27
C GLU A 431 -1.18 -23.06 1.61
N ILE A 432 -2.13 -23.98 1.82
CA ILE A 432 -3.50 -23.64 2.26
C ILE A 432 -3.47 -22.88 3.59
N LYS A 433 -2.64 -23.31 4.54
CA LYS A 433 -2.46 -22.63 5.83
C LYS A 433 -1.94 -21.21 5.64
N ILE A 434 -0.87 -21.04 4.87
CA ILE A 434 -0.29 -19.71 4.59
C ILE A 434 -1.32 -18.83 3.89
N SER A 435 -2.04 -19.33 2.89
CA SER A 435 -3.09 -18.59 2.19
C SER A 435 -4.18 -18.09 3.15
N SER A 436 -4.64 -18.94 4.08
CA SER A 436 -5.61 -18.51 5.10
C SER A 436 -5.07 -17.42 6.04
N GLN A 437 -3.77 -17.47 6.38
CA GLN A 437 -3.12 -16.45 7.21
C GLN A 437 -2.98 -15.12 6.46
N VAL A 438 -2.63 -15.17 5.18
CA VAL A 438 -2.57 -13.99 4.31
C VAL A 438 -3.95 -13.35 4.21
N ALA A 439 -5.00 -14.14 3.94
CA ALA A 439 -6.37 -13.63 3.88
C ALA A 439 -6.82 -12.97 5.20
N ALA A 440 -6.44 -13.55 6.35
CA ALA A 440 -6.71 -12.94 7.66
C ALA A 440 -5.98 -11.60 7.83
N LYS A 441 -4.71 -11.52 7.39
CA LYS A 441 -3.92 -10.28 7.43
C LYS A 441 -4.43 -9.21 6.48
N ASP A 442 -4.88 -9.58 5.29
CA ASP A 442 -5.53 -8.65 4.35
C ASP A 442 -6.82 -8.07 4.92
N HIS A 443 -7.60 -8.90 5.62
CA HIS A 443 -8.78 -8.42 6.34
C HIS A 443 -8.41 -7.43 7.45
N GLU A 444 -7.40 -7.74 8.26
CA GLU A 444 -6.89 -6.83 9.30
C GLU A 444 -6.41 -5.50 8.71
N LEU A 445 -5.65 -5.54 7.62
CA LEU A 445 -5.20 -4.36 6.86
C LEU A 445 -6.38 -3.53 6.35
N THR A 446 -7.42 -4.19 5.83
CA THR A 446 -8.64 -3.53 5.35
C THR A 446 -9.35 -2.79 6.48
N VAL A 447 -9.46 -3.40 7.66
CA VAL A 447 -10.04 -2.77 8.86
C VAL A 447 -9.19 -1.58 9.30
N LYS A 448 -7.87 -1.75 9.41
CA LYS A 448 -6.94 -0.67 9.79
C LYS A 448 -6.96 0.50 8.82
N ASN A 449 -7.09 0.24 7.52
CA ASN A 449 -7.23 1.29 6.51
C ASN A 449 -8.54 2.08 6.65
N ARG A 450 -9.65 1.42 7.03
CA ARG A 450 -10.90 2.12 7.36
C ARG A 450 -10.77 2.99 8.60
N GLU A 451 -10.13 2.49 9.66
CA GLU A 451 -9.84 3.27 10.88
C GLU A 451 -8.99 4.49 10.56
N LEU A 452 -7.93 4.33 9.77
CA LEU A 452 -7.08 5.44 9.30
C LEU A 452 -7.87 6.47 8.50
N ALA A 453 -8.78 6.04 7.62
CA ALA A 453 -9.65 6.93 6.87
C ALA A 453 -10.59 7.73 7.79
N ALA A 454 -11.19 7.07 8.79
CA ALA A 454 -12.03 7.72 9.79
C ALA A 454 -11.24 8.75 10.63
N HIS A 455 -10.02 8.40 11.06
CA HIS A 455 -9.16 9.35 11.78
C HIS A 455 -8.76 10.55 10.91
N ARG A 456 -8.47 10.36 9.61
CA ARG A 456 -8.21 11.47 8.69
C ARG A 456 -9.41 12.41 8.58
N GLN A 457 -10.61 11.86 8.44
CA GLN A 457 -11.83 12.67 8.42
C GLN A 457 -12.01 13.47 9.71
N ALA A 458 -11.83 12.83 10.87
CA ALA A 458 -11.94 13.52 12.17
C ALA A 458 -10.91 14.65 12.32
N ILE A 459 -9.69 14.47 11.81
CA ILE A 459 -8.67 15.54 11.77
C ILE A 459 -9.14 16.71 10.92
N ASP A 460 -9.74 16.44 9.75
CA ASP A 460 -10.20 17.49 8.86
C ASP A 460 -11.43 18.23 9.43
N ASP A 461 -12.33 17.51 10.11
CA ASP A 461 -13.45 18.12 10.85
C ASP A 461 -12.95 19.03 11.98
N LEU A 462 -11.98 18.56 12.78
CA LEU A 462 -11.37 19.36 13.85
C LEU A 462 -10.64 20.59 13.31
N LYS A 463 -9.97 20.50 12.15
CA LYS A 463 -9.38 21.68 11.49
C LYS A 463 -10.45 22.69 11.08
N ALA A 464 -11.58 22.23 10.55
CA ALA A 464 -12.69 23.10 10.16
C ALA A 464 -13.31 23.80 11.39
N GLU A 465 -13.50 23.08 12.49
CA GLU A 465 -13.95 23.65 13.77
C GLU A 465 -12.97 24.69 14.30
N LEU A 466 -11.66 24.40 14.26
CA LEU A 466 -10.62 25.34 14.69
C LEU A 466 -10.66 26.64 13.86
N GLU A 467 -10.82 26.55 12.55
CA GLU A 467 -10.95 27.73 11.69
C GLU A 467 -12.24 28.52 11.95
N ALA A 468 -13.35 27.84 12.26
CA ALA A 468 -14.57 28.49 12.69
C ALA A 468 -14.39 29.24 14.03
N HIS A 469 -13.71 28.61 15.00
CA HIS A 469 -13.37 29.22 16.28
C HIS A 469 -12.47 30.45 16.12
N LYS A 470 -11.43 30.38 15.29
CA LYS A 470 -10.56 31.55 15.00
C LYS A 470 -11.36 32.72 14.42
N LYS A 471 -12.28 32.45 13.46
CA LYS A 471 -13.15 33.50 12.91
C LYS A 471 -14.07 34.10 13.97
N ALA A 472 -14.64 33.27 14.85
CA ALA A 472 -15.47 33.73 15.95
C ALA A 472 -14.67 34.58 16.95
N GLU A 473 -13.44 34.19 17.27
CA GLU A 473 -12.53 34.94 18.13
C GLU A 473 -12.19 36.31 17.54
N ILE A 474 -11.85 36.39 16.25
CA ILE A 474 -11.61 37.66 15.55
C ILE A 474 -12.84 38.57 15.63
N LYS A 475 -14.04 38.01 15.44
CA LYS A 475 -15.29 38.76 15.54
C LYS A 475 -15.49 39.31 16.96
N LEU A 476 -15.30 38.48 17.98
CA LEU A 476 -15.40 38.88 19.39
C LEU A 476 -14.43 40.01 19.73
N TRP A 477 -13.17 39.94 19.26
CA TRP A 477 -12.21 41.03 19.42
C TRP A 477 -12.66 42.32 18.72
N GLY A 478 -13.29 42.21 17.54
CA GLY A 478 -13.92 43.34 16.87
C GLY A 478 -15.07 43.97 17.67
N ASP A 479 -15.94 43.14 18.25
CA ASP A 479 -17.06 43.58 19.07
C ASP A 479 -16.57 44.25 20.38
N VAL A 480 -15.54 43.69 21.02
CA VAL A 480 -14.88 44.28 22.21
C VAL A 480 -14.28 45.63 21.86
N ALA A 481 -13.53 45.74 20.76
CA ALA A 481 -12.95 47.01 20.32
C ALA A 481 -14.03 48.08 20.04
N ALA A 482 -15.16 47.69 19.45
CA ALA A 482 -16.30 48.58 19.24
C ALA A 482 -16.91 49.05 20.57
N LYS A 483 -17.06 48.15 21.55
CA LYS A 483 -17.55 48.49 22.89
C LYS A 483 -16.59 49.39 23.67
N ASP A 484 -15.29 49.16 23.56
CA ASP A 484 -14.27 50.04 24.15
C ASP A 484 -14.32 51.45 23.53
N HIS A 485 -14.55 51.55 22.23
CA HIS A 485 -14.75 52.85 21.58
C HIS A 485 -16.03 53.55 22.09
N GLU A 486 -17.14 52.81 22.20
CA GLU A 486 -18.41 53.33 22.75
C GLU A 486 -18.23 53.82 24.20
N LEU A 487 -17.55 53.03 25.05
CA LEU A 487 -17.21 53.42 26.42
C LEU A 487 -16.32 54.68 26.45
N THR A 488 -15.35 54.79 25.54
CA THR A 488 -14.50 55.97 25.43
C THR A 488 -15.31 57.23 25.10
N VAL A 489 -16.26 57.12 24.16
CA VAL A 489 -17.19 58.21 23.83
C VAL A 489 -18.07 58.57 25.02
N LYS A 490 -18.68 57.58 25.68
CA LYS A 490 -19.52 57.79 26.87
C LYS A 490 -18.75 58.41 28.03
N ASN A 491 -17.49 58.04 28.22
CA ASN A 491 -16.62 58.67 29.22
C ASN A 491 -16.32 60.13 28.90
N ARG A 492 -16.13 60.49 27.63
CA ARG A 492 -16.00 61.89 27.21
C ARG A 492 -17.29 62.68 27.45
N GLU A 493 -18.45 62.11 27.12
CA GLU A 493 -19.76 62.72 27.40
C GLU A 493 -19.95 62.94 28.91
N LEU A 494 -19.64 61.94 29.74
CA LEU A 494 -19.68 62.05 31.20
C LEU A 494 -18.75 63.14 31.73
N ALA A 495 -17.53 63.26 31.18
CA ALA A 495 -16.62 64.33 31.55
C ALA A 495 -17.17 65.71 31.20
N ALA A 496 -17.76 65.86 30.01
CA ALA A 496 -18.43 67.11 29.59
C ALA A 496 -19.62 67.45 30.49
N HIS A 497 -20.45 66.47 30.85
CA HIS A 497 -21.55 66.67 31.79
C HIS A 497 -21.05 67.06 33.19
N ARG A 498 -19.98 66.47 33.70
CA ARG A 498 -19.36 66.87 34.98
C ARG A 498 -18.90 68.32 34.94
N GLN A 499 -18.23 68.73 33.86
CA GLN A 499 -17.80 70.12 33.68
C GLN A 499 -19.00 71.08 33.62
N ALA A 500 -20.08 70.71 32.93
CA ALA A 500 -21.30 71.50 32.90
C ALA A 500 -21.95 71.64 34.28
N ILE A 501 -21.97 70.57 35.08
CA ILE A 501 -22.45 70.61 36.47
C ILE A 501 -21.59 71.56 37.31
N ASP A 502 -20.27 71.52 37.17
CA ASP A 502 -19.38 72.40 37.94
C ASP A 502 -19.55 73.87 37.54
N ASN A 503 -19.75 74.16 36.25
CA ASN A 503 -20.12 75.51 35.78
C ASN A 503 -21.45 75.99 36.39
N LEU A 504 -22.49 75.14 36.35
CA LEU A 504 -23.79 75.46 36.93
C LEU A 504 -23.72 75.68 38.45
N LYS A 505 -22.88 74.92 39.17
CA LYS A 505 -22.63 75.16 40.60
C LYS A 505 -21.98 76.53 40.84
N ALA A 506 -21.00 76.91 40.01
CA ALA A 506 -20.35 78.21 40.12
C ALA A 506 -21.34 79.37 39.84
N GLU A 507 -22.20 79.23 38.83
CA GLU A 507 -23.28 80.17 38.55
C GLU A 507 -24.27 80.28 39.72
N LEU A 508 -24.68 79.15 40.29
CA LEU A 508 -25.57 79.12 41.46
C LEU A 508 -24.94 79.82 42.67
N GLU A 509 -23.64 79.64 42.90
CA GLU A 509 -22.93 80.32 43.99
C GLU A 509 -22.86 81.84 43.75
N ALA A 510 -22.64 82.26 42.51
CA ALA A 510 -22.69 83.68 42.13
C ALA A 510 -24.08 84.28 42.35
N HIS A 511 -25.14 83.57 41.96
CA HIS A 511 -26.52 83.98 42.22
C HIS A 511 -26.84 84.08 43.71
N ARG A 512 -26.40 83.11 44.54
CA ARG A 512 -26.55 83.19 46.00
C ARG A 512 -25.85 84.40 46.61
N LYS A 513 -24.64 84.72 46.15
CA LYS A 513 -23.92 85.93 46.59
C LYS A 513 -24.68 87.21 46.20
N ALA A 514 -25.25 87.25 44.99
CA ALA A 514 -26.09 88.35 44.55
C ALA A 514 -27.37 88.47 45.38
N GLU A 515 -28.03 87.36 45.70
CA GLU A 515 -29.23 87.31 46.54
C GLU A 515 -28.96 87.82 47.96
N ILE A 516 -27.86 87.40 48.59
CA ILE A 516 -27.42 87.91 49.90
C ILE A 516 -27.19 89.43 49.84
N LYS A 517 -26.56 89.93 48.77
CA LYS A 517 -26.34 91.36 48.58
C LYS A 517 -27.66 92.12 48.47
N ILE A 518 -28.58 91.68 47.60
CA ILE A 518 -29.90 92.30 47.44
C ILE A 518 -30.66 92.28 48.78
N SER A 519 -30.64 91.17 49.50
CA SER A 519 -31.27 91.05 50.82
C SER A 519 -30.73 92.07 51.82
N SER A 520 -29.40 92.30 51.83
CA SER A 520 -28.79 93.33 52.68
C SER A 520 -29.18 94.76 52.28
N GLU A 521 -29.34 95.03 50.97
CA GLU A 521 -29.80 96.32 50.46
C GLU A 521 -31.28 96.58 50.80
N VAL A 522 -32.13 95.56 50.71
CA VAL A 522 -33.55 95.62 51.14
C VAL A 522 -33.64 95.88 52.64
N ALA A 523 -32.87 95.17 53.47
CA ALA A 523 -32.86 95.40 54.92
C ALA A 523 -32.42 96.83 55.30
N ALA A 524 -31.45 97.39 54.57
CA ALA A 524 -31.04 98.78 54.76
C ALA A 524 -32.16 99.78 54.40
N LYS A 525 -32.90 99.51 53.30
CA LYS A 525 -34.04 100.33 52.88
C LYS A 525 -35.23 100.24 53.84
N ASP A 526 -35.52 99.06 54.39
CA ASP A 526 -36.53 98.89 55.43
C ASP A 526 -36.18 99.66 56.70
N HIS A 527 -34.91 99.67 57.11
CA HIS A 527 -34.45 100.47 58.24
C HIS A 527 -34.65 101.98 57.99
N GLU A 528 -34.29 102.46 56.80
CA GLU A 528 -34.50 103.86 56.37
C GLU A 528 -35.99 104.25 56.40
N LEU A 529 -36.87 103.38 55.88
CA LEU A 529 -38.33 103.53 55.95
C LEU A 529 -38.84 103.58 57.40
N THR A 530 -38.30 102.75 58.28
CA THR A 530 -38.67 102.72 59.70
C THR A 530 -38.31 104.03 60.40
N VAL A 531 -37.14 104.61 60.10
CA VAL A 531 -36.71 105.92 60.61
C VAL A 531 -37.62 107.02 60.07
N LYS A 532 -37.90 107.04 58.76
CA LYS A 532 -38.79 108.03 58.14
C LYS A 532 -40.22 107.97 58.70
N ASN A 533 -40.73 106.78 58.98
CA ASN A 533 -42.04 106.61 59.61
C ASN A 533 -42.08 107.16 61.06
N ARG A 534 -40.98 107.02 61.83
CA ARG A 534 -40.86 107.66 63.15
C ARG A 534 -40.84 109.19 63.05
N GLU A 535 -40.10 109.75 62.10
CA GLU A 535 -40.07 111.20 61.85
C GLU A 535 -41.47 111.72 61.48
N LEU A 536 -42.18 111.01 60.59
CA LEU A 536 -43.57 111.33 60.22
C LEU A 536 -44.53 111.28 61.42
N ALA A 537 -44.37 110.29 62.31
CA ALA A 537 -45.17 110.21 63.54
C ALA A 537 -44.89 111.37 64.50
N ALA A 538 -43.63 111.77 64.66
CA ALA A 538 -43.24 112.93 65.46
C ALA A 538 -43.82 114.25 64.90
N HIS A 539 -43.77 114.43 63.57
CA HIS A 539 -44.40 115.59 62.92
C HIS A 539 -45.93 115.62 63.10
N ARG A 540 -46.60 114.47 63.05
CA ARG A 540 -48.05 114.40 63.33
C ARG A 540 -48.37 114.82 64.76
N GLN A 541 -47.61 114.34 65.75
CA GLN A 541 -47.78 114.74 67.14
C GLN A 541 -47.61 116.25 67.33
N ALA A 542 -46.56 116.84 66.74
CA ALA A 542 -46.33 118.29 66.80
C ALA A 542 -47.48 119.11 66.18
N ILE A 543 -48.09 118.61 65.09
CA ILE A 543 -49.27 119.26 64.50
C ILE A 543 -50.47 119.21 65.45
N ASP A 544 -50.69 118.10 66.15
CA ASP A 544 -51.79 117.96 67.09
C ASP A 544 -51.59 118.83 68.35
N ASP A 545 -50.36 118.96 68.85
CA ASP A 545 -50.01 119.86 69.96
C ASP A 545 -50.26 121.33 69.58
N LEU A 546 -49.83 121.76 68.39
CA LEU A 546 -50.08 123.12 67.88
C LEU A 546 -51.57 123.42 67.69
N LYS A 547 -52.39 122.43 67.27
CA LYS A 547 -53.84 122.59 67.19
C LYS A 547 -54.47 122.80 68.58
N ALA A 548 -53.97 122.10 69.60
CA ALA A 548 -54.45 122.25 70.97
C ALA A 548 -54.13 123.64 71.54
N GLU A 549 -52.91 124.16 71.28
CA GLU A 549 -52.53 125.52 71.66
C GLU A 549 -53.39 126.59 70.96
N LEU A 550 -53.68 126.41 69.66
CA LEU A 550 -54.53 127.32 68.91
C LEU A 550 -55.95 127.40 69.49
N GLU A 551 -56.54 126.26 69.87
CA GLU A 551 -57.87 126.24 70.50
C GLU A 551 -57.88 126.88 71.90
N ALA A 552 -56.79 126.74 72.67
CA ALA A 552 -56.62 127.45 73.93
C ALA A 552 -56.57 128.98 73.73
N HIS A 553 -55.84 129.45 72.72
CA HIS A 553 -55.75 130.88 72.38
C HIS A 553 -57.09 131.47 71.94
N LYS A 554 -57.86 130.78 71.08
CA LYS A 554 -59.22 131.23 70.69
C LYS A 554 -60.13 131.42 71.89
N LYS A 555 -60.07 130.51 72.87
CA LYS A 555 -60.89 130.55 74.08
C LYS A 555 -60.51 131.73 74.99
N ALA A 556 -59.21 132.07 75.03
CA ALA A 556 -58.72 133.24 75.76
C ALA A 556 -59.11 134.58 75.11
N GLU A 557 -59.10 134.63 73.77
CA GLU A 557 -59.48 135.83 72.99
C GLU A 557 -60.96 136.20 73.17
N ILE A 558 -61.86 135.20 73.18
CA ILE A 558 -63.29 135.40 73.44
C ILE A 558 -63.53 136.00 74.84
N LYS A 559 -62.75 135.56 75.84
CA LYS A 559 -62.84 136.08 77.22
C LYS A 559 -62.41 137.54 77.31
N LEU A 560 -61.31 137.90 76.65
CA LEU A 560 -60.78 139.28 76.59
C LEU A 560 -61.78 140.25 75.95
N TRP A 561 -62.47 139.86 74.89
CA TRP A 561 -63.51 140.70 74.27
C TRP A 561 -64.72 140.95 75.19
N GLY A 562 -65.08 139.97 76.03
CA GLY A 562 -66.12 140.16 77.05
C GLY A 562 -65.73 141.17 78.14
N ASP A 563 -64.47 141.12 78.60
CA ASP A 563 -63.95 142.03 79.62
C ASP A 563 -63.83 143.49 79.11
N VAL A 564 -63.42 143.66 77.85
CA VAL A 564 -63.33 144.98 77.19
C VAL A 564 -64.71 145.62 77.02
N ALA A 565 -65.72 144.86 76.59
CA ALA A 565 -67.09 145.36 76.43
C ALA A 565 -67.70 145.84 77.76
N ALA A 566 -67.40 145.15 78.88
CA ALA A 566 -67.86 145.56 80.21
C ALA A 566 -67.21 146.88 80.68
N LYS A 567 -65.91 147.07 80.41
CA LYS A 567 -65.16 148.28 80.77
C LYS A 567 -65.61 149.51 79.97
N ASP A 568 -65.98 149.34 78.71
CA ASP A 568 -66.42 150.43 77.84
C ASP A 568 -67.79 151.01 78.28
N HIS A 569 -68.68 150.14 78.78
CA HIS A 569 -69.96 150.52 79.37
C HIS A 569 -69.79 151.32 80.68
N GLU A 570 -68.85 150.91 81.53
CA GLU A 570 -68.53 151.61 82.79
C GLU A 570 -67.98 153.02 82.55
N LEU A 571 -67.14 153.19 81.51
CA LEU A 571 -66.59 154.47 81.06
C LEU A 571 -67.66 155.42 80.50
N THR A 572 -68.66 154.90 79.77
CA THR A 572 -69.73 155.73 79.21
C THR A 572 -70.64 156.33 80.29
N VAL A 573 -70.89 155.59 81.37
CA VAL A 573 -71.69 156.06 82.52
C VAL A 573 -70.93 157.14 83.29
N LYS A 574 -69.65 156.91 83.62
CA LYS A 574 -68.79 157.88 84.32
C LYS A 574 -68.66 159.21 83.58
N ASN A 575 -68.58 159.18 82.25
CA ASN A 575 -68.49 160.40 81.44
C ASN A 575 -69.80 161.23 81.44
N ARG A 576 -70.96 160.60 81.61
CA ARG A 576 -72.24 161.32 81.80
C ARG A 576 -72.30 162.03 83.15
N GLU A 577 -71.80 161.42 84.22
CA GLU A 577 -71.76 162.03 85.56
C GLU A 577 -70.81 163.26 85.57
N LEU A 578 -69.65 163.15 84.92
CA LEU A 578 -68.69 164.25 84.79
C LEU A 578 -69.24 165.44 83.99
N ALA A 579 -70.06 165.20 82.98
CA ALA A 579 -70.71 166.26 82.20
C ALA A 579 -71.74 167.04 83.04
N ALA A 580 -72.52 166.35 83.88
CA ALA A 580 -73.50 166.98 84.76
C ALA A 580 -72.86 167.87 85.83
N HIS A 581 -71.74 167.44 86.42
CA HIS A 581 -71.01 168.24 87.40
C HIS A 581 -70.37 169.50 86.82
N ARG A 582 -69.89 169.47 85.57
CA ARG A 582 -69.37 170.67 84.89
C ARG A 582 -70.45 171.73 84.71
N GLN A 583 -71.66 171.33 84.33
CA GLN A 583 -72.77 172.25 84.14
C GLN A 583 -73.24 172.92 85.44
N ALA A 584 -73.14 172.21 86.58
CA ALA A 584 -73.42 172.79 87.89
C ALA A 584 -72.38 173.86 88.32
N ILE A 585 -71.12 173.69 87.93
CA ILE A 585 -70.04 174.64 88.24
C ILE A 585 -70.19 175.92 87.40
N ASP A 586 -70.60 175.80 86.14
CA ASP A 586 -70.76 176.96 85.25
C ASP A 586 -71.92 177.87 85.72
N ASN A 587 -73.01 177.30 86.23
CA ASN A 587 -74.13 178.09 86.77
C ASN A 587 -73.74 178.87 88.04
N LEU A 588 -72.97 178.27 88.95
CA LEU A 588 -72.51 178.93 90.18
C LEU A 588 -71.50 180.06 89.91
N LYS A 589 -70.68 179.92 88.86
CA LYS A 589 -69.77 180.99 88.41
C LYS A 589 -70.52 182.21 87.87
N ALA A 590 -71.60 181.99 87.14
CA ALA A 590 -72.38 183.08 86.55
C ALA A 590 -73.02 184.00 87.60
N GLU A 591 -73.49 183.46 88.73
CA GLU A 591 -74.12 184.28 89.78
C GLU A 591 -73.13 185.06 90.64
N LEU A 592 -71.95 184.48 90.92
CA LEU A 592 -70.87 185.18 91.62
C LEU A 592 -70.41 186.43 90.84
N GLU A 593 -70.46 186.36 89.51
CA GLU A 593 -70.09 187.45 88.61
C GLU A 593 -71.15 188.56 88.58
N ALA A 594 -72.42 188.23 88.83
CA ALA A 594 -73.49 189.22 88.98
C ALA A 594 -73.35 190.04 90.27
N HIS A 595 -72.96 189.41 91.39
CA HIS A 595 -72.74 190.11 92.65
C HIS A 595 -71.54 191.09 92.60
N ARG A 596 -70.44 190.71 91.93
CA ARG A 596 -69.28 191.59 91.73
C ARG A 596 -69.62 192.85 90.92
N LYS A 597 -70.52 192.75 89.94
CA LYS A 597 -70.93 193.90 89.12
C LYS A 597 -71.76 194.92 89.90
N ALA A 598 -72.54 194.50 90.90
CA ALA A 598 -73.28 195.44 91.72
C ALA A 598 -72.35 196.22 92.68
N GLU A 599 -71.33 195.55 93.22
CA GLU A 599 -70.36 196.15 94.15
C GLU A 599 -69.45 197.19 93.48
N ILE A 600 -69.11 197.00 92.21
CA ILE A 600 -68.36 198.01 91.43
C ILE A 600 -69.19 199.29 91.23
N LYS A 601 -70.52 199.19 91.14
CA LYS A 601 -71.40 200.36 91.00
C LYS A 601 -71.48 201.18 92.30
N ILE A 602 -71.35 200.51 93.45
CA ILE A 602 -71.23 201.16 94.77
C ILE A 602 -69.96 202.04 94.86
N SER A 603 -68.90 201.73 94.12
CA SER A 603 -67.63 202.46 94.24
C SER A 603 -67.56 203.72 93.38
N SER A 604 -68.18 203.74 92.20
CA SER A 604 -68.02 204.87 91.26
C SER A 604 -68.86 206.11 91.61
N GLU A 605 -70.02 205.96 92.26
CA GLU A 605 -70.88 207.11 92.57
C GLU A 605 -70.40 207.90 93.80
N VAL A 606 -69.71 207.24 94.72
CA VAL A 606 -69.09 207.90 95.88
C VAL A 606 -67.88 208.73 95.43
N ALA A 607 -67.09 208.25 94.47
CA ALA A 607 -65.93 208.95 93.94
C ALA A 607 -66.28 210.24 93.16
N ALA A 608 -67.49 210.33 92.60
CA ALA A 608 -67.89 211.48 91.79
C ALA A 608 -68.29 212.72 92.61
N LYS A 609 -68.85 212.55 93.83
CA LYS A 609 -69.26 213.71 94.65
C LYS A 609 -68.13 214.35 95.44
N ASP A 610 -67.09 213.59 95.79
CA ASP A 610 -65.88 214.16 96.40
C ASP A 610 -65.09 215.05 95.42
N HIS A 611 -65.26 214.85 94.12
CA HIS A 611 -64.64 215.71 93.11
C HIS A 611 -65.36 217.07 92.96
N GLU A 612 -66.65 217.16 93.26
CA GLU A 612 -67.40 218.43 93.20
C GLU A 612 -67.05 219.37 94.38
N LEU A 613 -66.59 218.80 95.49
CA LEU A 613 -66.03 219.52 96.64
C LEU A 613 -64.67 220.19 96.35
N THR A 614 -63.89 219.68 95.39
CA THR A 614 -62.52 220.16 95.16
C THR A 614 -62.41 221.30 94.17
N VAL A 615 -63.36 221.43 93.23
CA VAL A 615 -63.31 222.50 92.21
C VAL A 615 -63.82 223.84 92.75
N LYS A 616 -64.82 223.88 93.64
CA LYS A 616 -65.33 225.16 94.20
C LYS A 616 -64.39 225.83 95.21
N ASN A 617 -63.48 225.08 95.82
CA ASN A 617 -62.41 225.64 96.65
C ASN A 617 -61.24 226.20 95.82
N ARG A 618 -61.12 225.80 94.55
CA ARG A 618 -60.05 226.25 93.66
C ARG A 618 -60.43 227.50 92.85
N ASP A 619 -61.61 228.07 93.11
CA ASP A 619 -62.02 229.45 92.78
C ASP A 619 -61.84 230.35 94.00
N LEU A 620 -60.72 230.23 94.69
CA LEU A 620 -59.72 231.28 94.49
C LEU A 620 -60.40 232.68 94.46
N ALA A 621 -60.44 233.40 95.58
CA ALA A 621 -59.24 233.93 96.24
C ALA A 621 -58.28 234.73 95.33
N ALA A 622 -58.38 234.69 94.00
CA ALA A 622 -57.60 235.57 93.12
C ALA A 622 -58.12 237.03 93.15
N LEU A 623 -59.41 237.24 93.46
CA LEU A 623 -59.99 238.59 93.42
C LEU A 623 -59.82 239.45 94.69
N ARG A 624 -58.85 239.11 95.56
CA ARG A 624 -58.54 239.90 96.75
C ARG A 624 -57.38 240.93 96.60
N HIS A 625 -56.65 241.13 95.48
CA HIS A 625 -55.43 241.98 95.57
C HIS A 625 -55.04 242.99 94.45
N ALA A 626 -55.87 243.35 93.47
CA ALA A 626 -55.45 244.35 92.47
C ALA A 626 -55.97 245.80 92.63
N VAL A 627 -57.06 246.10 93.38
CA VAL A 627 -57.56 247.51 93.44
C VAL A 627 -58.06 247.91 94.84
N ASP A 628 -57.11 248.48 95.56
CA ASP A 628 -57.15 249.54 96.57
C ASP A 628 -58.32 250.57 96.58
N ARG A 629 -58.61 251.09 97.81
CA ARG A 629 -59.40 252.27 98.28
C ARG A 629 -60.96 252.19 98.32
N PRO A 630 -61.70 252.69 99.37
CA PRO A 630 -61.57 252.76 100.86
C PRO A 630 -62.89 252.38 101.70
N LEU A 631 -62.82 252.34 103.07
CA LEU A 631 -63.87 252.52 104.18
C LEU A 631 -64.66 251.36 104.94
N TYR A 632 -64.59 251.42 106.30
CA TYR A 632 -65.57 251.33 107.45
C TYR A 632 -66.35 250.07 108.01
N ARG A 633 -66.08 249.80 109.33
CA ARG A 633 -66.93 249.65 110.57
C ARG A 633 -68.01 248.53 110.83
N ILE A 634 -67.95 247.99 112.08
CA ILE A 634 -69.01 247.82 113.13
C ILE A 634 -69.76 246.46 113.35
N MET A 635 -69.74 246.02 114.64
CA MET A 635 -70.76 245.33 115.49
C MET A 635 -71.37 243.97 115.07
N ALA A 636 -71.93 243.12 115.94
CA ALA A 636 -71.97 242.91 117.39
C ALA A 636 -72.84 241.66 117.63
N GLY A 637 -72.61 240.95 118.75
CA GLY A 637 -73.66 240.48 119.67
C GLY A 637 -74.64 239.38 119.26
N LEU A 638 -74.91 238.50 120.24
CA LEU A 638 -76.29 238.19 120.71
C LEU A 638 -77.17 237.37 119.73
N LYS A 639 -78.01 236.43 120.13
CA LYS A 639 -78.42 235.79 121.38
C LYS A 639 -79.56 234.86 120.95
N LEU A 640 -79.96 234.01 121.87
CA LEU A 640 -81.33 233.56 122.09
C LEU A 640 -81.89 232.46 121.19
N LEU A 641 -82.26 231.45 121.96
CA LEU A 641 -83.55 230.81 121.95
C LEU A 641 -83.80 229.94 120.71
N PRO A 642 -84.69 228.97 120.88
CA PRO A 642 -84.92 228.06 122.00
C PRO A 642 -84.67 226.63 121.46
N GLY A 643 -84.50 225.59 122.25
CA GLY A 643 -85.53 225.01 123.08
C GLY A 643 -86.12 223.77 122.42
N PHE A 644 -85.87 222.65 123.11
CA PHE A 644 -86.73 221.48 123.22
C PHE A 644 -86.75 220.50 122.03
N PRO A 645 -87.11 219.24 122.31
CA PRO A 645 -86.74 218.43 123.48
C PRO A 645 -86.35 217.01 123.03
N PRO A 646 -86.61 215.96 123.84
CA PRO A 646 -85.71 214.84 124.09
C PRO A 646 -85.85 213.80 122.95
N ASN A 647 -85.84 212.52 123.29
CA ASN A 647 -86.49 211.45 122.52
C ASN A 647 -85.73 210.83 121.34
N LYS A 648 -85.90 209.51 121.24
CA LYS A 648 -86.16 208.89 119.95
C LYS A 648 -85.25 207.73 119.52
N SER A 649 -85.19 206.55 120.14
CA SER A 649 -85.95 205.33 119.78
C SER A 649 -85.86 204.86 118.33
N GLU A 650 -85.67 203.54 118.23
CA GLU A 650 -85.97 202.58 117.16
C GLU A 650 -85.19 202.58 115.85
N SER A 651 -84.96 201.39 115.30
CA SER A 651 -84.78 200.03 115.82
C SER A 651 -83.34 199.48 115.90
N GLU A 652 -82.27 200.24 115.81
CA GLU A 652 -82.13 201.51 115.10
C GLU A 652 -81.36 201.22 113.83
#